data_AF-A0A955M304-F1
#
_entry.id   AF-A0A955M304-F1
#
_cell.length_a   1.000
_cell.length_b   1.000
_cell.length_c   1.000
_cell.angle_alpha   90.00
_cell.angle_beta   90.00
_cell.angle_gamma   90.00
#
_symmetry.space_group_name_H-M   'P 1'
#
loop_
_entity.id
_entity.type
_entity.pdbx_description
1 polymer ?
#
loop_
_entity_poly.entity_id
_entity_poly.type
_entity_poly.pdbx_seq_one_letter_code
_entity_poly.pdbx_strand_id
1 'polypeptide(L)'
;MRKAIIITILITGILLLGMGVILLMTKSDHIDLSATLPNGPVAYVHMYDTHKNWEKIVQAPFWKEAKKANLEIFLRNMGVGAKEMQYLKQATEEIFDEQNREFIKKILGQEFAVALYPGDVQLRNLVEPSPVQEMSLGDQLITGLVLVTRIPADMQALFSVTGYMQEFGPSVTVTNYDYSGHLIQTLSFDKYQFEVSYVNYKGLLFAAVNEEIIKQCLDVLIGGEPSLIDDPNLKRVKAVHDSRSAMVAYWDVSKVISGLKQQALELSYVFNRQLNEDQVGELLQNIDGFQLLNASVVVDKITEIRFKSFVNMDQMNDSQKQKYLCASPGYESLSFIPNNALTFFWNSCIDLREAFEQVNNVPSQGSGLVSNHSGRFDKIKNLTGIDIQKDLMPNLGNEVGGYMTNIHQMIFPIPELLFFVEVKNQEAIRNLMSSLTNFPFVQRQQEEYKNINIQYFNTPFTDVIQPGYAMIDKFLIIALNRRMIQTAIDARESGEGSLEKNPDYAEVSARFSGEVKAVQYFQPKGLIEKLGTVFGWLDKKKIVELENVSDFKSDQRVLLNVQLGLIEKISNDIKEMRQKLAVLEEEIDRFRGFGMDVADKEQERALLVRQVDNKEKDFQSAKMKRLELQSVVDLQESKENQLRREKQNKDYFIYPLISALRTLRSVSTETVLDETEYAINIYFQ
;
A
#
# COMPACT_ATOMS: atom_id res chain seq x y z
N MET A 1 -55.60 -48.04 18.87
CA MET A 1 -55.38 -47.56 17.48
C MET A 1 -55.97 -46.18 17.19
N ARG A 2 -57.29 -45.93 17.36
CA ARG A 2 -57.90 -44.60 17.06
C ARG A 2 -57.27 -43.39 17.77
N LYS A 3 -56.89 -43.52 19.06
CA LYS A 3 -56.25 -42.41 19.81
C LYS A 3 -54.83 -42.07 19.34
N ALA A 4 -54.07 -43.08 18.87
CA ALA A 4 -52.72 -42.87 18.34
C ALA A 4 -52.77 -42.13 17.00
N ILE A 5 -53.71 -42.50 16.12
CA ILE A 5 -53.90 -41.84 14.82
C ILE A 5 -54.31 -40.38 14.98
N ILE A 6 -55.20 -40.07 15.94
CA ILE A 6 -55.63 -38.69 16.22
C ILE A 6 -54.46 -37.84 16.75
N ILE A 7 -53.62 -38.39 17.63
CA ILE A 7 -52.44 -37.70 18.16
C ILE A 7 -51.40 -37.47 17.05
N THR A 8 -51.16 -38.44 16.18
CA THR A 8 -50.24 -38.29 15.04
C THR A 8 -50.75 -37.25 14.06
N ILE A 9 -52.05 -37.19 13.76
CA ILE A 9 -52.64 -36.17 12.89
C ILE A 9 -52.55 -34.76 13.53
N LEU A 10 -52.73 -34.64 14.85
CA LEU A 10 -52.59 -33.37 15.56
C LEU A 10 -51.14 -32.88 15.59
N ILE A 11 -50.18 -33.77 15.85
CA ILE A 11 -48.74 -33.44 15.82
C ILE A 11 -48.29 -33.08 14.41
N THR A 12 -48.76 -33.82 13.39
CA THR A 12 -48.45 -33.53 11.98
C THR A 12 -49.12 -32.23 11.53
N GLY A 13 -50.34 -31.95 12.00
CA GLY A 13 -51.04 -30.68 11.76
C GLY A 13 -50.37 -29.48 12.41
N ILE A 14 -49.87 -29.62 13.65
CA ILE A 14 -49.08 -28.59 14.35
C ILE A 14 -47.72 -28.39 13.68
N LEU A 15 -47.06 -29.47 13.23
CA LEU A 15 -45.81 -29.37 12.46
C LEU A 15 -46.03 -28.72 11.10
N LEU A 16 -47.12 -29.03 10.39
CA LEU A 16 -47.45 -28.43 9.09
C LEU A 16 -47.93 -26.97 9.23
N LEU A 17 -48.65 -26.63 10.30
CA LEU A 17 -49.01 -25.25 10.63
C LEU A 17 -47.81 -24.45 11.11
N GLY A 18 -46.91 -25.05 11.90
CA GLY A 18 -45.63 -24.44 12.29
C GLY A 18 -44.71 -24.23 11.10
N MET A 19 -44.62 -25.19 10.18
CA MET A 19 -43.85 -25.09 8.94
C MET A 19 -44.49 -24.11 7.95
N GLY A 20 -45.83 -24.02 7.93
CA GLY A 20 -46.59 -23.01 7.18
C GLY A 20 -46.45 -21.59 7.75
N VAL A 21 -46.40 -21.43 9.07
CA VAL A 21 -46.12 -20.14 9.75
C VAL A 21 -44.65 -19.75 9.57
N ILE A 22 -43.70 -20.70 9.62
CA ILE A 22 -42.29 -20.45 9.28
C ILE A 22 -42.15 -20.07 7.80
N LEU A 23 -42.87 -20.71 6.87
CA LEU A 23 -42.89 -20.37 5.44
C LEU A 23 -43.59 -19.02 5.15
N LEU A 24 -44.61 -18.66 5.91
CA LEU A 24 -45.30 -17.37 5.81
C LEU A 24 -44.54 -16.23 6.52
N MET A 25 -43.79 -16.51 7.58
CA MET A 25 -42.87 -15.57 8.23
C MET A 25 -41.53 -15.43 7.50
N THR A 26 -41.16 -16.39 6.64
CA THR A 26 -39.96 -16.31 5.78
C THR A 26 -40.22 -15.65 4.42
N LYS A 27 -41.48 -15.38 4.05
CA LYS A 27 -41.81 -14.28 3.14
C LYS A 27 -41.71 -12.96 3.90
N SER A 28 -40.54 -12.66 4.48
CA SER A 28 -40.28 -11.28 4.86
C SER A 28 -40.22 -10.51 3.55
N ASP A 29 -40.97 -9.42 3.44
CA ASP A 29 -40.75 -8.45 2.37
C ASP A 29 -39.24 -8.15 2.38
N HIS A 30 -38.54 -8.55 1.33
CA HIS A 30 -37.10 -8.39 1.27
C HIS A 30 -36.84 -6.90 1.02
N ILE A 31 -36.74 -6.14 2.10
CA ILE A 31 -36.42 -4.72 2.05
C ILE A 31 -34.95 -4.60 1.64
N ASP A 32 -34.69 -4.00 0.48
CA ASP A 32 -33.35 -3.63 0.02
C ASP A 32 -32.70 -2.72 1.08
N LEU A 33 -31.48 -3.03 1.54
CA LEU A 33 -30.80 -2.23 2.57
C LEU A 33 -30.55 -0.78 2.10
N SER A 34 -30.44 -0.53 0.80
CA SER A 34 -30.41 0.83 0.26
C SER A 34 -31.75 1.57 0.41
N ALA A 35 -32.88 0.87 0.52
CA ALA A 35 -34.18 1.53 0.73
C ALA A 35 -34.39 1.98 2.19
N THR A 36 -33.49 1.62 3.10
CA THR A 36 -33.61 1.92 4.54
C THR A 36 -32.64 2.98 5.04
N LEU A 37 -31.72 3.40 4.18
CA LEU A 37 -30.70 4.40 4.50
C LEU A 37 -31.13 5.76 3.95
N PRO A 38 -30.80 6.87 4.61
CA PRO A 38 -31.07 8.20 4.07
C PRO A 38 -30.23 8.51 2.83
N ASN A 39 -30.70 9.46 2.03
CA ASN A 39 -29.97 9.94 0.87
C ASN A 39 -28.66 10.66 1.23
N GLY A 40 -27.73 10.68 0.28
CA GLY A 40 -26.57 11.54 0.33
C GLY A 40 -25.35 11.12 1.17
N PRO A 41 -25.05 9.83 1.41
CA PRO A 41 -23.80 9.46 2.07
C PRO A 41 -22.59 9.86 1.21
N VAL A 42 -21.46 10.10 1.87
CA VAL A 42 -20.14 10.32 1.26
C VAL A 42 -19.54 8.99 0.81
N ALA A 43 -19.78 7.91 1.56
CA ALA A 43 -19.39 6.56 1.15
C ALA A 43 -20.49 5.55 1.47
N TYR A 44 -20.63 4.55 0.61
CA TYR A 44 -21.58 3.45 0.80
C TYR A 44 -20.91 2.14 0.38
N VAL A 45 -21.13 1.09 1.15
CA VAL A 45 -20.70 -0.28 0.85
C VAL A 45 -21.86 -1.21 1.13
N HIS A 46 -22.17 -2.10 0.19
CA HIS A 46 -23.16 -3.16 0.33
C HIS A 46 -22.49 -4.49 0.02
N MET A 47 -22.53 -5.42 0.98
CA MET A 47 -22.09 -6.80 0.79
C MET A 47 -23.28 -7.75 0.76
N TYR A 48 -23.33 -8.58 -0.29
CA TYR A 48 -24.33 -9.61 -0.51
C TYR A 48 -23.77 -10.99 -0.16
N ASP A 49 -24.62 -11.90 0.32
CA ASP A 49 -24.28 -13.29 0.62
C ASP A 49 -22.96 -13.42 1.40
N THR A 50 -22.74 -12.55 2.39
CA THR A 50 -21.43 -12.34 3.05
C THR A 50 -20.83 -13.65 3.55
N HIS A 51 -21.64 -14.55 4.13
CA HIS A 51 -21.19 -15.84 4.63
C HIS A 51 -20.59 -16.70 3.53
N LYS A 52 -21.31 -16.87 2.42
CA LYS A 52 -20.87 -17.68 1.27
C LYS A 52 -19.61 -17.08 0.63
N ASN A 53 -19.57 -15.76 0.47
CA ASN A 53 -18.43 -15.07 -0.13
C ASN A 53 -17.20 -15.09 0.79
N TRP A 54 -17.40 -14.91 2.10
CA TRP A 54 -16.36 -15.05 3.10
C TRP A 54 -15.76 -16.45 3.14
N GLU A 55 -16.58 -17.49 3.06
CA GLU A 55 -16.10 -18.87 2.98
C GLU A 55 -15.24 -19.10 1.75
N LYS A 56 -15.68 -18.64 0.57
CA LYS A 56 -14.87 -18.70 -0.66
C LYS A 56 -13.52 -17.99 -0.49
N ILE A 57 -13.54 -16.76 0.03
CA ILE A 57 -12.33 -15.95 0.27
C ILE A 57 -11.39 -16.69 1.22
N VAL A 58 -11.86 -17.09 2.40
CA VAL A 58 -11.05 -17.77 3.42
C VAL A 58 -10.53 -19.13 2.94
N GLN A 59 -11.28 -19.83 2.08
CA GLN A 59 -10.88 -21.12 1.54
C GLN A 59 -9.90 -21.01 0.35
N ALA A 60 -9.81 -19.85 -0.30
CA ALA A 60 -8.93 -19.65 -1.45
C ALA A 60 -7.45 -19.87 -1.06
N PRO A 61 -6.65 -20.56 -1.89
CA PRO A 61 -5.24 -20.82 -1.62
C PRO A 61 -4.43 -19.58 -1.24
N PHE A 62 -4.67 -18.45 -1.94
CA PHE A 62 -4.01 -17.18 -1.66
C PHE A 62 -4.19 -16.75 -0.21
N TRP A 63 -5.44 -16.68 0.28
CA TRP A 63 -5.72 -16.19 1.63
C TRP A 63 -5.24 -17.15 2.72
N LYS A 64 -5.22 -18.47 2.46
CA LYS A 64 -4.64 -19.45 3.40
C LYS A 64 -3.15 -19.22 3.62
N GLU A 65 -2.42 -18.90 2.56
CA GLU A 65 -0.99 -18.58 2.65
C GLU A 65 -0.74 -17.18 3.20
N ALA A 66 -1.54 -16.18 2.77
CA ALA A 66 -1.38 -14.78 3.21
C ALA A 66 -1.60 -14.62 4.72
N LYS A 67 -2.47 -15.43 5.33
CA LYS A 67 -2.68 -15.47 6.79
C LYS A 67 -1.45 -15.88 7.59
N LYS A 68 -0.43 -16.48 6.97
CA LYS A 68 0.85 -16.77 7.62
C LYS A 68 1.73 -15.51 7.78
N ALA A 69 1.39 -14.40 7.12
CA ALA A 69 2.09 -13.14 7.28
C ALA A 69 1.85 -12.57 8.68
N ASN A 70 2.94 -12.30 9.39
CA ASN A 70 2.90 -11.70 10.73
C ASN A 70 2.75 -10.18 10.60
N LEU A 71 1.50 -9.73 10.53
CA LEU A 71 1.15 -8.31 10.46
C LEU A 71 1.67 -7.53 11.67
N GLU A 72 1.76 -8.15 12.85
CA GLU A 72 2.27 -7.51 14.06
C GLU A 72 3.75 -7.13 13.93
N ILE A 73 4.60 -8.01 13.39
CA ILE A 73 6.02 -7.68 13.14
C ILE A 73 6.13 -6.55 12.13
N PHE A 74 5.31 -6.57 11.07
CA PHE A 74 5.28 -5.51 10.06
C PHE A 74 4.90 -4.15 10.67
N LEU A 75 3.80 -4.09 11.43
CA LEU A 75 3.34 -2.86 12.08
C LEU A 75 4.35 -2.31 13.09
N ARG A 76 4.95 -3.18 13.92
CA ARG A 76 6.04 -2.77 14.82
C ARG A 76 7.24 -2.19 14.06
N ASN A 77 7.58 -2.75 12.90
CA ASN A 77 8.66 -2.25 12.05
C ASN A 77 8.32 -0.91 11.37
N MET A 78 7.04 -0.62 11.14
CA MET A 78 6.58 0.70 10.69
C MET A 78 6.55 1.75 11.81
N GLY A 79 6.92 1.37 13.04
CA GLY A 79 6.94 2.29 14.17
C GLY A 79 5.60 2.43 14.89
N VAL A 80 4.65 1.51 14.65
CA VAL A 80 3.41 1.45 15.46
C VAL A 80 3.81 1.17 16.90
N GLY A 81 3.37 2.05 17.81
CA GLY A 81 3.72 2.00 19.22
C GLY A 81 3.13 0.76 19.91
N ALA A 82 3.69 0.43 21.09
CA ALA A 82 3.27 -0.75 21.83
C ALA A 82 1.79 -0.68 22.28
N LYS A 83 1.29 0.54 22.54
CA LYS A 83 -0.09 0.79 22.98
C LYS A 83 -1.08 0.53 21.83
N GLU A 84 -0.80 1.08 20.65
CA GLU A 84 -1.58 0.86 19.43
C GLU A 84 -1.57 -0.61 19.03
N MET A 85 -0.40 -1.26 19.11
CA MET A 85 -0.28 -2.69 18.86
C MET A 85 -1.12 -3.53 19.83
N GLN A 86 -1.16 -3.14 21.11
CA GLN A 86 -1.99 -3.82 22.10
C GLN A 86 -3.48 -3.66 21.77
N TYR A 87 -3.93 -2.47 21.37
CA TYR A 87 -5.32 -2.26 20.95
C TYR A 87 -5.67 -3.08 19.71
N LEU A 88 -4.81 -3.08 18.69
CA LEU A 88 -5.03 -3.88 17.48
C LEU A 88 -5.09 -5.37 17.81
N LYS A 89 -4.21 -5.84 18.69
CA LYS A 89 -4.20 -7.24 19.13
C LYS A 89 -5.48 -7.59 19.90
N GLN A 90 -5.90 -6.77 20.85
CA GLN A 90 -7.13 -6.98 21.61
C GLN A 90 -8.36 -6.99 20.70
N ALA A 91 -8.50 -5.99 19.82
CA ALA A 91 -9.60 -5.94 18.86
C ALA A 91 -9.58 -7.15 17.91
N THR A 92 -8.41 -7.58 17.45
CA THR A 92 -8.26 -8.76 16.59
C THR A 92 -8.63 -10.04 17.36
N GLU A 93 -8.10 -10.25 18.56
CA GLU A 93 -8.41 -11.41 19.39
C GLU A 93 -9.90 -11.47 19.74
N GLU A 94 -10.52 -10.33 20.05
CA GLU A 94 -11.96 -10.24 20.29
C GLU A 94 -12.76 -10.54 19.01
N ILE A 95 -12.43 -9.95 17.87
CA ILE A 95 -13.15 -10.20 16.60
C ILE A 95 -13.00 -11.65 16.12
N PHE A 96 -11.83 -12.27 16.33
CA PHE A 96 -11.52 -13.61 15.85
C PHE A 96 -11.69 -14.73 16.89
N ASP A 97 -12.12 -14.41 18.12
CA ASP A 97 -12.56 -15.40 19.10
C ASP A 97 -13.67 -16.28 18.51
N GLU A 98 -13.69 -17.57 18.85
CA GLU A 98 -14.62 -18.54 18.23
C GLU A 98 -16.08 -18.18 18.49
N GLN A 99 -16.42 -17.67 19.68
CA GLN A 99 -17.78 -17.25 20.02
C GLN A 99 -18.16 -15.99 19.26
N ASN A 100 -17.29 -14.99 19.27
CA ASN A 100 -17.51 -13.73 18.54
C ASN A 100 -17.56 -13.95 17.03
N ARG A 101 -16.79 -14.90 16.49
CA ARG A 101 -16.83 -15.25 15.07
C ARG A 101 -18.18 -15.80 14.65
N GLU A 102 -18.77 -16.70 15.44
CA GLU A 102 -20.11 -17.22 15.15
C GLU A 102 -21.17 -16.13 15.30
N PHE A 103 -21.04 -15.25 16.30
CA PHE A 103 -21.91 -14.09 16.46
C PHE A 103 -21.82 -13.10 15.29
N ILE A 104 -20.61 -12.68 14.89
CA ILE A 104 -20.35 -11.79 13.76
C ILE A 104 -20.86 -12.44 12.46
N LYS A 105 -20.64 -13.74 12.26
CA LYS A 105 -21.21 -14.48 11.13
C LYS A 105 -22.73 -14.46 11.15
N LYS A 106 -23.39 -14.59 12.30
CA LYS A 106 -24.85 -14.50 12.38
C LYS A 106 -25.36 -13.10 12.08
N ILE A 107 -24.66 -12.07 12.54
CA ILE A 107 -25.07 -10.68 12.36
C ILE A 107 -24.81 -10.18 10.94
N LEU A 108 -23.64 -10.46 10.37
CA LEU A 108 -23.22 -9.92 9.06
C LEU A 108 -23.32 -10.94 7.93
N GLY A 109 -23.65 -12.20 8.22
CA GLY A 109 -23.47 -13.31 7.28
C GLY A 109 -24.48 -13.39 6.14
N GLN A 110 -25.64 -12.76 6.26
CA GLN A 110 -26.58 -12.73 5.14
C GLN A 110 -26.25 -11.59 4.19
N GLU A 111 -26.39 -10.36 4.67
CA GLU A 111 -26.33 -9.14 3.88
C GLU A 111 -26.11 -7.98 4.84
N PHE A 112 -25.16 -7.10 4.53
CA PHE A 112 -24.98 -5.88 5.31
C PHE A 112 -24.55 -4.71 4.44
N ALA A 113 -24.92 -3.52 4.86
CA ALA A 113 -24.52 -2.27 4.25
C ALA A 113 -23.92 -1.32 5.29
N VAL A 114 -22.92 -0.56 4.86
CA VAL A 114 -22.30 0.49 5.65
C VAL A 114 -22.41 1.78 4.87
N ALA A 115 -22.89 2.84 5.51
CA ALA A 115 -22.91 4.18 4.94
C ALA A 115 -22.17 5.14 5.85
N LEU A 116 -21.43 6.07 5.25
CA LEU A 116 -20.74 7.15 5.92
C LEU A 116 -21.34 8.47 5.44
N TYR A 117 -22.01 9.18 6.35
CA TYR A 117 -22.54 10.51 6.12
C TYR A 117 -21.48 11.56 6.49
N PRO A 118 -21.52 12.77 5.89
CA PRO A 118 -20.63 13.84 6.29
C PRO A 118 -20.92 14.19 7.76
N GLY A 119 -19.94 13.99 8.64
CA GLY A 119 -20.06 14.45 10.02
C GLY A 119 -19.94 15.97 10.11
N ASP A 120 -20.47 16.56 11.18
CA ASP A 120 -20.25 17.97 11.54
C ASP A 120 -18.82 18.17 12.08
N VAL A 121 -17.81 17.81 11.28
CA VAL A 121 -16.39 17.94 11.62
C VAL A 121 -16.02 19.42 11.61
N GLN A 122 -16.10 20.06 12.77
CA GLN A 122 -15.59 21.42 12.97
C GLN A 122 -14.09 21.34 13.29
N LEU A 123 -13.23 21.49 12.28
CA LEU A 123 -11.77 21.44 12.46
C LEU A 123 -11.23 22.48 13.43
N ARG A 124 -11.98 23.57 13.71
CA ARG A 124 -11.67 24.53 14.77
C ARG A 124 -11.45 23.83 16.12
N ASN A 125 -12.22 22.78 16.40
CA ASN A 125 -12.15 22.02 17.65
C ASN A 125 -10.87 21.17 17.77
N LEU A 126 -10.15 20.93 16.67
CA LEU A 126 -8.87 20.21 16.67
C LEU A 126 -7.66 21.14 16.85
N VAL A 127 -7.81 22.43 16.56
CA VAL A 127 -6.71 23.40 16.68
C VAL A 127 -6.67 24.07 18.04
N GLU A 128 -7.75 24.03 18.82
CA GLU A 128 -7.72 24.39 20.23
C GLU A 128 -7.29 23.18 21.06
N PRO A 129 -6.04 23.11 21.57
CA PRO A 129 -5.61 22.03 22.45
C PRO A 129 -6.34 22.16 23.79
N SER A 130 -7.57 21.66 23.85
CA SER A 130 -8.25 21.45 25.11
C SER A 130 -7.67 20.17 25.74
N PRO A 131 -7.14 20.22 26.97
CA PRO A 131 -6.62 19.04 27.66
C PRO A 131 -7.70 17.99 28.00
N VAL A 132 -8.96 18.23 27.60
CA VAL A 132 -10.11 17.36 27.88
C VAL A 132 -10.65 16.67 26.62
N GLN A 133 -10.20 17.03 25.41
CA GLN A 133 -10.70 16.45 24.16
C GLN A 133 -9.55 16.01 23.26
N GLU A 134 -8.92 14.88 23.60
CA GLU A 134 -8.11 14.09 22.66
C GLU A 134 -9.01 13.27 21.71
N MET A 135 -10.14 13.83 21.26
CA MET A 135 -10.87 13.19 20.16
C MET A 135 -10.05 13.40 18.89
N SER A 136 -9.50 12.32 18.38
CA SER A 136 -8.76 12.35 17.13
C SER A 136 -9.70 12.73 15.99
N LEU A 137 -9.14 13.27 14.89
CA LEU A 137 -9.89 13.46 13.63
C LEU A 137 -10.64 12.17 13.22
N GLY A 138 -10.06 11.00 13.52
CA GLY A 138 -10.68 9.70 13.29
C GLY A 138 -12.01 9.55 14.02
N ASP A 139 -12.11 10.01 15.26
CA ASP A 139 -13.32 9.88 16.09
C ASP A 139 -14.47 10.73 15.55
N GLN A 140 -14.17 11.91 15.00
CA GLN A 140 -15.19 12.75 14.37
C GLN A 140 -15.66 12.17 13.03
N LEU A 141 -14.76 11.56 12.25
CA LEU A 141 -15.12 10.93 10.98
C LEU A 141 -16.03 9.71 11.17
N ILE A 142 -15.89 8.95 12.25
CA ILE A 142 -16.75 7.77 12.49
C ILE A 142 -18.15 8.13 13.00
N THR A 143 -18.41 9.38 13.45
CA THR A 143 -19.75 9.81 13.90
C THR A 143 -20.81 9.69 12.81
N GLY A 144 -20.40 9.83 11.54
CA GLY A 144 -21.23 9.67 10.35
C GLY A 144 -21.54 8.22 9.96
N LEU A 145 -20.98 7.23 10.67
CA LEU A 145 -21.02 5.83 10.26
C LEU A 145 -22.30 5.13 10.73
N VAL A 146 -22.98 4.46 9.81
CA VAL A 146 -24.09 3.54 10.10
C VAL A 146 -23.86 2.19 9.43
N LEU A 147 -24.09 1.13 10.19
CA LEU A 147 -24.18 -0.24 9.75
C LEU A 147 -25.64 -0.67 9.74
N VAL A 148 -26.10 -1.24 8.63
CA VAL A 148 -27.41 -1.88 8.52
C VAL A 148 -27.16 -3.32 8.13
N THR A 149 -27.74 -4.27 8.86
CA THR A 149 -27.53 -5.69 8.58
C THR A 149 -28.78 -6.51 8.82
N ARG A 150 -28.94 -7.56 8.02
CA ARG A 150 -30.06 -8.49 8.16
C ARG A 150 -29.73 -9.55 9.19
N ILE A 151 -30.50 -9.61 10.26
CA ILE A 151 -30.28 -10.55 11.36
C ILE A 151 -31.33 -11.69 11.36
N PRO A 152 -30.92 -12.94 11.63
CA PRO A 152 -31.84 -14.07 11.69
C PRO A 152 -32.81 -13.96 12.88
N ALA A 153 -33.94 -14.68 12.82
CA ALA A 153 -35.02 -14.56 13.80
C ALA A 153 -34.60 -14.87 15.25
N ASP A 154 -33.64 -15.78 15.45
CA ASP A 154 -33.07 -16.07 16.78
C ASP A 154 -32.33 -14.85 17.35
N MET A 155 -31.58 -14.12 16.52
CA MET A 155 -30.91 -12.89 16.91
C MET A 155 -31.89 -11.74 17.15
N GLN A 156 -32.98 -11.65 16.38
CA GLN A 156 -34.01 -10.63 16.61
C GLN A 156 -34.61 -10.75 18.01
N ALA A 157 -34.93 -11.98 18.43
CA ALA A 157 -35.44 -12.24 19.78
C ALA A 157 -34.42 -11.87 20.87
N LEU A 158 -33.14 -12.15 20.63
CA LEU A 158 -32.05 -11.79 21.55
C LEU A 158 -31.93 -10.27 21.73
N PHE A 159 -31.97 -9.49 20.65
CA PHE A 159 -31.98 -8.02 20.75
C PHE A 159 -33.26 -7.46 21.38
N SER A 160 -34.40 -8.13 21.25
CA SER A 160 -35.67 -7.67 21.84
C SER A 160 -35.81 -7.97 23.34
N VAL A 161 -35.15 -9.01 23.86
CA VAL A 161 -35.45 -9.53 25.21
C VAL A 161 -34.39 -9.16 26.25
N THR A 162 -33.10 -9.15 25.92
CA THR A 162 -32.09 -9.27 26.97
C THR A 162 -31.19 -8.07 27.20
N GLY A 163 -31.22 -7.03 26.36
CA GLY A 163 -30.14 -6.03 26.41
C GLY A 163 -28.78 -6.74 26.43
N TYR A 164 -28.64 -7.80 25.61
CA TYR A 164 -27.48 -8.72 25.53
C TYR A 164 -26.13 -7.99 25.56
N MET A 165 -26.12 -6.75 25.11
CA MET A 165 -24.97 -5.88 25.12
C MET A 165 -24.44 -5.51 26.53
N GLN A 166 -25.22 -5.69 27.60
CA GLN A 166 -24.76 -5.58 28.99
C GLN A 166 -23.73 -6.66 29.36
N GLU A 167 -23.64 -7.74 28.58
CA GLU A 167 -22.65 -8.80 28.77
C GLU A 167 -21.25 -8.43 28.23
N PHE A 168 -21.09 -7.34 27.46
CA PHE A 168 -19.77 -6.86 26.98
C PHE A 168 -18.90 -6.24 28.09
N GLY A 169 -19.38 -6.22 29.33
CA GLY A 169 -18.60 -5.94 30.53
C GLY A 169 -19.18 -4.85 31.42
N PRO A 170 -18.66 -4.72 32.65
CA PRO A 170 -19.19 -3.80 33.67
C PRO A 170 -19.04 -2.30 33.33
N SER A 171 -18.41 -1.96 32.21
CA SER A 171 -18.14 -0.58 31.76
C SER A 171 -19.03 -0.13 30.60
N VAL A 172 -20.10 -0.86 30.29
CA VAL A 172 -21.06 -0.48 29.26
C VAL A 172 -22.36 -0.05 29.94
N THR A 173 -22.73 1.21 29.79
CA THR A 173 -24.05 1.69 30.22
C THR A 173 -25.01 1.65 29.03
N VAL A 174 -26.27 1.29 29.30
CA VAL A 174 -27.30 1.20 28.27
C VAL A 174 -28.38 2.22 28.58
N THR A 175 -28.60 3.15 27.67
CA THR A 175 -29.73 4.08 27.71
C THR A 175 -30.74 3.70 26.62
N ASN A 176 -32.01 3.95 26.89
CA ASN A 176 -33.10 3.64 25.98
C ASN A 176 -33.83 4.95 25.63
N TYR A 177 -34.11 5.15 24.36
CA TYR A 177 -34.81 6.31 23.84
C TYR A 177 -35.92 5.85 22.89
N ASP A 178 -37.16 6.29 23.12
CA ASP A 178 -38.26 6.00 22.20
C ASP A 178 -38.32 7.08 21.10
N TYR A 179 -38.30 6.65 19.85
CA TYR A 179 -38.42 7.53 18.69
C TYR A 179 -39.44 6.96 17.71
N SER A 180 -40.53 7.71 17.48
CA SER A 180 -41.61 7.30 16.58
C SER A 180 -42.18 5.89 16.88
N GLY A 181 -42.20 5.49 18.16
CA GLY A 181 -42.65 4.17 18.60
C GLY A 181 -41.63 3.04 18.42
N HIS A 182 -40.37 3.39 18.14
CA HIS A 182 -39.25 2.47 18.04
C HIS A 182 -38.23 2.74 19.15
N LEU A 183 -37.83 1.69 19.86
CA LEU A 183 -36.86 1.78 20.94
C LEU A 183 -35.43 1.79 20.37
N ILE A 184 -34.78 2.94 20.42
CA ILE A 184 -33.35 3.08 20.16
C ILE A 184 -32.60 2.80 21.47
N GLN A 185 -31.58 1.95 21.40
CA GLN A 185 -30.73 1.64 22.54
C GLN A 185 -29.33 2.19 22.29
N THR A 186 -28.81 2.99 23.22
CA THR A 186 -27.48 3.58 23.13
C THR A 186 -26.57 2.95 24.16
N LEU A 187 -25.45 2.40 23.67
CA LEU A 187 -24.39 1.79 24.47
C LEU A 187 -23.29 2.83 24.67
N SER A 188 -23.06 3.27 25.90
CA SER A 188 -21.95 4.18 26.20
C SER A 188 -20.78 3.38 26.78
N PHE A 189 -19.63 3.45 26.12
CA PHE A 189 -18.41 2.75 26.50
C PHE A 189 -17.47 3.70 27.26
N ASP A 190 -17.64 3.80 28.59
CA ASP A 190 -16.97 4.79 29.43
C ASP A 190 -15.44 4.82 29.26
N LYS A 191 -14.84 3.63 29.09
CA LYS A 191 -13.38 3.46 28.91
C LYS A 191 -12.86 4.14 27.64
N TYR A 192 -13.69 4.22 26.60
CA TYR A 192 -13.29 4.66 25.27
C TYR A 192 -13.99 5.97 24.85
N GLN A 193 -14.89 6.51 25.68
CA GLN A 193 -15.62 7.75 25.44
C GLN A 193 -16.35 7.79 24.08
N PHE A 194 -16.87 6.64 23.63
CA PHE A 194 -17.73 6.56 22.45
C PHE A 194 -19.06 5.91 22.79
N GLU A 195 -20.07 6.24 21.99
CA GLU A 195 -21.41 5.69 22.10
C GLU A 195 -21.79 4.98 20.80
N VAL A 196 -22.61 3.92 20.91
CA VAL A 196 -23.18 3.23 19.75
C VAL A 196 -24.67 3.06 19.98
N SER A 197 -25.47 3.70 19.13
CA SER A 197 -26.93 3.58 19.12
C SER A 197 -27.35 2.50 18.13
N TYR A 198 -28.33 1.68 18.50
CA TYR A 198 -28.90 0.67 17.61
C TYR A 198 -30.41 0.52 17.78
N VAL A 199 -31.06 0.03 16.72
CA VAL A 199 -32.49 -0.31 16.68
C VAL A 199 -32.71 -1.53 15.79
N ASN A 200 -33.63 -2.40 16.18
CA ASN A 200 -34.10 -3.51 15.36
C ASN A 200 -35.47 -3.17 14.75
N TYR A 201 -35.56 -3.16 13.42
CA TYR A 201 -36.79 -2.90 12.68
C TYR A 201 -37.01 -3.97 11.61
N LYS A 202 -38.12 -4.73 11.74
CA LYS A 202 -38.51 -5.80 10.79
C LYS A 202 -37.38 -6.77 10.41
N GLY A 203 -36.50 -7.10 11.36
CA GLY A 203 -35.38 -8.02 11.16
C GLY A 203 -34.12 -7.40 10.55
N LEU A 204 -34.08 -6.08 10.46
CA LEU A 204 -32.88 -5.31 10.16
C LEU A 204 -32.36 -4.68 11.46
N LEU A 205 -31.07 -4.85 11.71
CA LEU A 205 -30.35 -4.17 12.78
C LEU A 205 -29.66 -2.94 12.18
N PHE A 206 -30.02 -1.77 12.67
CA PHE A 206 -29.33 -0.51 12.39
C PHE A 206 -28.44 -0.21 13.59
N ALA A 207 -27.16 0.09 13.38
CA ALA A 207 -26.21 0.47 14.41
C ALA A 207 -25.36 1.64 13.91
N ALA A 208 -25.25 2.71 14.68
CA ALA A 208 -24.50 3.91 14.33
C ALA A 208 -23.79 4.48 15.55
N VAL A 209 -22.70 5.22 15.33
CA VAL A 209 -21.98 5.93 16.40
C VAL A 209 -22.79 7.13 16.90
N ASN A 210 -23.74 7.62 16.09
CA ASN A 210 -24.61 8.75 16.42
C ASN A 210 -26.08 8.35 16.31
N GLU A 211 -26.84 8.58 17.38
CA GLU A 211 -28.29 8.35 17.46
C GLU A 211 -29.06 9.05 16.34
N GLU A 212 -28.62 10.24 15.91
CA GLU A 212 -29.31 11.04 14.90
C GLU A 212 -29.40 10.31 13.55
N ILE A 213 -28.37 9.55 13.18
CA ILE A 213 -28.36 8.78 11.93
C ILE A 213 -29.36 7.63 12.01
N ILE A 214 -29.55 7.03 13.19
CA ILE A 214 -30.58 6.01 13.41
C ILE A 214 -31.97 6.61 13.23
N LYS A 215 -32.22 7.82 13.76
CA LYS A 215 -33.49 8.52 13.57
C LYS A 215 -33.77 8.78 12.10
N GLN A 216 -32.78 9.28 11.35
CA GLN A 216 -32.91 9.49 9.91
C GLN A 216 -33.21 8.19 9.16
N CYS A 217 -32.59 7.06 9.53
CA CYS A 217 -32.93 5.76 8.95
C CYS A 217 -34.38 5.34 9.24
N LEU A 218 -34.87 5.60 10.46
CA LEU A 218 -36.27 5.34 10.84
C LEU A 218 -37.24 6.26 10.07
N ASP A 219 -36.90 7.53 9.90
CA ASP A 219 -37.69 8.50 9.13
C ASP A 219 -37.85 8.08 7.67
N VAL A 220 -36.79 7.54 7.05
CA VAL A 220 -36.86 6.93 5.72
C VAL A 220 -37.85 5.76 5.70
N LEU A 221 -37.79 4.87 6.69
CA LEU A 221 -38.65 3.67 6.76
C LEU A 221 -40.14 3.99 6.98
N ILE A 222 -40.46 5.08 7.68
CA ILE A 222 -41.83 5.56 7.88
C ILE A 222 -42.32 6.50 6.77
N GLY A 223 -41.48 6.77 5.76
CA GLY A 223 -41.81 7.60 4.59
C GLY A 223 -41.73 9.11 4.84
N GLY A 224 -41.00 9.54 5.87
CA GLY A 224 -40.73 10.94 6.18
C GLY A 224 -39.59 11.55 5.36
N GLU A 225 -38.62 10.75 4.95
CA GLU A 225 -37.41 11.18 4.22
C GLU A 225 -37.13 10.30 2.98
N PRO A 226 -36.44 10.82 1.95
CA PRO A 226 -36.14 10.05 0.76
C PRO A 226 -35.00 9.06 1.02
N SER A 227 -35.20 7.81 0.58
CA SER A 227 -34.24 6.71 0.80
C SER A 227 -33.08 6.75 -0.19
N LEU A 228 -31.95 6.15 0.18
CA LEU A 228 -30.73 6.00 -0.63
C LEU A 228 -30.98 5.35 -1.99
N ILE A 229 -32.05 4.55 -2.16
CA ILE A 229 -32.44 4.01 -3.48
C ILE A 229 -32.74 5.13 -4.49
N ASP A 230 -33.15 6.29 -3.99
CA ASP A 230 -33.48 7.45 -4.80
C ASP A 230 -32.28 8.34 -5.10
N ASP A 231 -31.16 8.14 -4.40
CA ASP A 231 -29.91 8.87 -4.56
C ASP A 231 -29.38 8.75 -6.01
N PRO A 232 -29.11 9.88 -6.68
CA PRO A 232 -28.57 9.87 -8.03
C PRO A 232 -27.25 9.10 -8.18
N ASN A 233 -26.37 9.15 -7.19
CA ASN A 233 -25.08 8.46 -7.23
C ASN A 233 -25.28 6.95 -7.10
N LEU A 234 -26.16 6.49 -6.20
CA LEU A 234 -26.48 5.06 -6.12
C LEU A 234 -27.15 4.57 -7.42
N LYS A 235 -28.08 5.35 -7.99
CA LYS A 235 -28.72 5.01 -9.29
C LYS A 235 -27.68 4.85 -10.41
N ARG A 236 -26.69 5.75 -10.49
CA ARG A 236 -25.56 5.64 -11.44
C ARG A 236 -24.72 4.39 -11.20
N VAL A 237 -24.38 4.09 -9.94
CA VAL A 237 -23.62 2.88 -9.56
C VAL A 237 -24.39 1.61 -9.90
N LYS A 238 -25.69 1.55 -9.59
CA LYS A 238 -26.57 0.40 -9.91
C LYS A 238 -26.73 0.20 -11.42
N ALA A 239 -26.67 1.26 -12.23
CA ALA A 239 -26.76 1.15 -13.70
C ALA A 239 -25.57 0.39 -14.32
N VAL A 240 -24.40 0.40 -13.67
CA VAL A 240 -23.18 -0.31 -14.13
C VAL A 240 -22.82 -1.52 -13.27
N HIS A 241 -23.70 -1.90 -12.34
CA HIS A 241 -23.50 -2.97 -11.39
C HIS A 241 -23.64 -4.35 -12.05
N ASP A 242 -22.69 -5.24 -11.77
CA ASP A 242 -22.83 -6.65 -12.11
C ASP A 242 -23.67 -7.35 -11.04
N SER A 243 -24.83 -7.89 -11.43
CA SER A 243 -25.73 -8.63 -10.52
C SER A 243 -25.08 -9.80 -9.77
N ARG A 244 -23.90 -10.26 -10.22
CA ARG A 244 -23.10 -11.32 -9.56
C ARG A 244 -22.18 -10.78 -8.47
N SER A 245 -22.06 -9.46 -8.32
CA SER A 245 -21.13 -8.86 -7.36
C SER A 245 -21.51 -9.21 -5.93
N ALA A 246 -20.52 -9.73 -5.20
CA ALA A 246 -20.56 -9.95 -3.77
C ALA A 246 -20.49 -8.63 -2.98
N MET A 247 -19.95 -7.58 -3.59
CA MET A 247 -19.80 -6.27 -2.99
C MET A 247 -20.04 -5.17 -4.03
N VAL A 248 -20.71 -4.10 -3.61
CA VAL A 248 -20.80 -2.83 -4.32
C VAL A 248 -20.44 -1.73 -3.35
N ALA A 249 -19.62 -0.79 -3.76
CA ALA A 249 -19.25 0.35 -2.97
C ALA A 249 -19.21 1.59 -3.84
N TYR A 250 -19.51 2.75 -3.27
CA TYR A 250 -19.19 4.01 -3.90
C TYR A 250 -18.70 5.05 -2.90
N TRP A 251 -17.97 6.03 -3.42
CA TRP A 251 -17.49 7.21 -2.72
C TRP A 251 -17.83 8.46 -3.54
N ASP A 252 -18.58 9.39 -2.96
CA ASP A 252 -18.89 10.69 -3.52
C ASP A 252 -17.66 11.61 -3.38
N VAL A 253 -16.77 11.50 -4.35
CA VAL A 253 -15.50 12.23 -4.39
C VAL A 253 -15.74 13.74 -4.41
N SER A 254 -16.79 14.20 -5.12
CA SER A 254 -17.16 15.62 -5.14
C SER A 254 -17.51 16.14 -3.75
N LYS A 255 -18.25 15.39 -2.93
CA LYS A 255 -18.52 15.79 -1.53
C LYS A 255 -17.25 15.80 -0.68
N VAL A 256 -16.38 14.80 -0.81
CA VAL A 256 -15.11 14.75 -0.07
C VAL A 256 -14.25 15.97 -0.42
N ILE A 257 -14.05 16.25 -1.71
CA ILE A 257 -13.25 17.39 -2.17
C ILE A 257 -13.86 18.71 -1.68
N SER A 258 -15.17 18.87 -1.79
CA SER A 258 -15.85 20.08 -1.30
C SER A 258 -15.64 20.28 0.19
N GLY A 259 -15.76 19.20 0.98
CA GLY A 259 -15.47 19.21 2.40
C GLY A 259 -14.02 19.57 2.71
N LEU A 260 -13.06 18.98 2.00
CA LEU A 260 -11.63 19.29 2.13
C LEU A 260 -11.31 20.75 1.76
N LYS A 261 -11.94 21.29 0.71
CA LYS A 261 -11.77 22.69 0.30
C LYS A 261 -12.26 23.63 1.40
N GLN A 262 -13.46 23.39 1.93
CA GLN A 262 -14.01 24.17 3.04
C GLN A 262 -13.09 24.12 4.27
N GLN A 263 -12.64 22.91 4.61
CA GLN A 263 -11.73 22.67 5.73
C GLN A 263 -10.37 23.37 5.57
N ALA A 264 -9.76 23.30 4.38
CA ALA A 264 -8.49 23.96 4.08
C ALA A 264 -8.62 25.49 4.19
N LEU A 265 -9.73 26.06 3.71
CA LEU A 265 -10.04 27.47 3.85
C LEU A 265 -10.19 27.85 5.33
N GLU A 266 -10.96 27.09 6.11
CA GLU A 266 -11.11 27.33 7.55
C GLU A 266 -9.78 27.27 8.32
N LEU A 267 -8.94 26.27 8.05
CA LEU A 267 -7.62 26.13 8.68
C LEU A 267 -6.67 27.28 8.29
N SER A 268 -6.74 27.78 7.07
CA SER A 268 -5.93 28.91 6.61
C SER A 268 -6.15 30.16 7.47
N TYR A 269 -7.40 30.41 7.85
CA TYR A 269 -7.76 31.48 8.79
C TYR A 269 -7.14 31.27 10.17
N VAL A 270 -7.15 30.03 10.67
CA VAL A 270 -6.62 29.71 12.01
C VAL A 270 -5.09 29.84 12.06
N PHE A 271 -4.38 29.40 11.02
CA PHE A 271 -2.91 29.44 10.98
C PHE A 271 -2.32 30.77 10.51
N ASN A 272 -3.14 31.81 10.32
CA ASN A 272 -2.74 33.10 9.75
C ASN A 272 -1.91 32.98 8.46
N ARG A 273 -2.10 31.88 7.72
CA ARG A 273 -1.58 31.69 6.36
C ARG A 273 -2.73 32.07 5.46
N GLN A 274 -2.63 33.20 4.78
CA GLN A 274 -3.61 33.60 3.77
C GLN A 274 -3.49 32.71 2.53
N LEU A 275 -3.88 31.43 2.66
CA LEU A 275 -4.23 30.66 1.48
C LEU A 275 -5.52 31.26 0.93
N ASN A 276 -5.43 31.95 -0.20
CA ASN A 276 -6.64 32.40 -0.87
C ASN A 276 -7.33 31.22 -1.56
N GLU A 277 -8.58 31.42 -1.97
CA GLU A 277 -9.35 30.38 -2.65
C GLU A 277 -8.65 29.86 -3.91
N ASP A 278 -7.92 30.72 -4.62
CA ASP A 278 -7.16 30.36 -5.82
C ASP A 278 -6.04 29.37 -5.50
N GLN A 279 -5.29 29.55 -4.41
CA GLN A 279 -4.21 28.64 -4.01
C GLN A 279 -4.74 27.26 -3.59
N VAL A 280 -5.87 27.22 -2.87
CA VAL A 280 -6.53 25.95 -2.55
C VAL A 280 -7.07 25.30 -3.82
N GLY A 281 -7.65 26.09 -4.73
CA GLY A 281 -8.10 25.64 -6.04
C GLY A 281 -6.97 25.04 -6.87
N GLU A 282 -5.81 25.69 -6.95
CA GLU A 282 -4.64 25.20 -7.69
C GLU A 282 -4.10 23.87 -7.13
N LEU A 283 -4.17 23.68 -5.80
CA LEU A 283 -3.79 22.40 -5.17
C LEU A 283 -4.78 21.27 -5.50
N LEU A 284 -6.07 21.60 -5.66
CA LEU A 284 -7.15 20.64 -5.91
C LEU A 284 -7.52 20.50 -7.39
N GLN A 285 -6.97 21.33 -8.29
CA GLN A 285 -7.30 21.32 -9.73
C GLN A 285 -7.05 19.97 -10.41
N ASN A 286 -6.15 19.15 -9.85
CA ASN A 286 -5.84 17.81 -10.35
C ASN A 286 -6.86 16.73 -9.96
N ILE A 287 -7.83 17.08 -9.13
CA ILE A 287 -8.95 16.23 -8.73
C ILE A 287 -10.31 16.87 -9.03
N ASP A 288 -10.32 18.08 -9.61
CA ASP A 288 -11.54 18.68 -10.14
C ASP A 288 -12.15 17.81 -11.25
N GLY A 289 -13.47 17.81 -11.31
CA GLY A 289 -14.25 16.97 -12.21
C GLY A 289 -14.40 15.52 -11.78
N PHE A 290 -13.68 15.00 -10.77
CA PHE A 290 -13.98 13.68 -10.23
C PHE A 290 -15.27 13.72 -9.39
N GLN A 291 -16.28 12.94 -9.81
CA GLN A 291 -17.60 12.96 -9.17
C GLN A 291 -17.77 11.82 -8.18
N LEU A 292 -17.60 10.60 -8.67
CA LEU A 292 -18.02 9.39 -7.97
C LEU A 292 -17.03 8.28 -8.28
N LEU A 293 -16.54 7.61 -7.25
CA LEU A 293 -15.78 6.38 -7.39
C LEU A 293 -16.69 5.21 -7.02
N ASN A 294 -16.71 4.15 -7.82
CA ASN A 294 -17.44 2.91 -7.62
C ASN A 294 -16.43 1.77 -7.55
N ALA A 295 -16.66 0.82 -6.64
CA ALA A 295 -15.97 -0.45 -6.62
C ALA A 295 -16.98 -1.60 -6.55
N SER A 296 -16.76 -2.65 -7.33
CA SER A 296 -17.54 -3.89 -7.23
C SER A 296 -16.63 -5.10 -7.25
N VAL A 297 -17.03 -6.15 -6.53
CA VAL A 297 -16.25 -7.39 -6.42
C VAL A 297 -17.12 -8.58 -6.77
N VAL A 298 -16.66 -9.43 -7.70
CA VAL A 298 -17.27 -10.72 -8.02
C VAL A 298 -16.34 -11.82 -7.50
N VAL A 299 -16.83 -12.67 -6.59
CA VAL A 299 -16.04 -13.78 -6.02
C VAL A 299 -16.46 -15.12 -6.63
N ASP A 300 -15.74 -15.50 -7.69
CA ASP A 300 -15.95 -16.74 -8.45
C ASP A 300 -14.60 -17.40 -8.82
N LYS A 301 -14.58 -18.36 -9.75
CA LYS A 301 -13.36 -19.02 -10.26
C LYS A 301 -12.29 -18.01 -10.69
N ILE A 302 -12.70 -16.88 -11.26
CA ILE A 302 -11.87 -15.70 -11.45
C ILE A 302 -12.52 -14.63 -10.59
N THR A 303 -11.75 -14.08 -9.66
CA THR A 303 -12.21 -12.94 -8.87
C THR A 303 -12.01 -11.68 -9.70
N GLU A 304 -13.06 -10.88 -9.79
CA GLU A 304 -13.05 -9.62 -10.52
C GLU A 304 -13.23 -8.48 -9.52
N ILE A 305 -12.36 -7.48 -9.58
CA ILE A 305 -12.52 -6.23 -8.84
C ILE A 305 -12.60 -5.12 -9.87
N ARG A 306 -13.75 -4.46 -9.97
CA ARG A 306 -13.99 -3.39 -10.93
C ARG A 306 -14.04 -2.06 -10.21
N PHE A 307 -13.16 -1.16 -10.57
CA PHE A 307 -13.18 0.23 -10.13
C PHE A 307 -13.67 1.10 -11.28
N LYS A 308 -14.64 1.97 -11.03
CA LYS A 308 -15.13 2.95 -12.00
C LYS A 308 -15.14 4.33 -11.37
N SER A 309 -14.48 5.28 -12.00
CA SER A 309 -14.55 6.69 -11.67
C SER A 309 -15.43 7.40 -12.69
N PHE A 310 -16.46 8.08 -12.20
CA PHE A 310 -17.30 8.94 -13.01
C PHE A 310 -16.78 10.37 -12.95
N VAL A 311 -16.72 11.00 -14.11
CA VAL A 311 -16.05 12.29 -14.27
C VAL A 311 -16.96 13.32 -14.95
N ASN A 312 -16.76 14.57 -14.61
CA ASN A 312 -17.29 15.74 -15.29
C ASN A 312 -16.16 16.40 -16.07
N MET A 313 -16.08 16.09 -17.35
CA MET A 313 -15.07 16.61 -18.26
C MET A 313 -15.10 18.14 -18.36
N ASP A 314 -16.22 18.80 -18.11
CA ASP A 314 -16.29 20.28 -18.18
C ASP A 314 -15.53 20.95 -17.03
N GLN A 315 -15.43 20.27 -15.88
CA GLN A 315 -14.74 20.76 -14.68
C GLN A 315 -13.26 20.37 -14.64
N MET A 316 -12.84 19.43 -15.48
CA MET A 316 -11.44 19.03 -15.57
C MET A 316 -10.59 20.09 -16.25
N ASN A 317 -9.29 20.14 -15.93
CA ASN A 317 -8.34 20.93 -16.71
C ASN A 317 -8.01 20.22 -18.05
N ASP A 318 -7.51 20.97 -19.03
CA ASP A 318 -7.27 20.44 -20.38
C ASP A 318 -6.30 19.25 -20.39
N SER A 319 -5.26 19.28 -19.55
CA SER A 319 -4.29 18.17 -19.45
C SER A 319 -4.97 16.88 -18.99
N GLN A 320 -5.88 16.95 -18.02
CA GLN A 320 -6.69 15.81 -17.61
C GLN A 320 -7.63 15.36 -18.72
N LYS A 321 -8.36 16.29 -19.36
CA LYS A 321 -9.32 15.94 -20.43
C LYS A 321 -8.64 15.15 -21.55
N GLN A 322 -7.45 15.56 -21.97
CA GLN A 322 -6.70 14.86 -23.03
C GLN A 322 -6.41 13.39 -22.69
N LYS A 323 -6.25 13.05 -21.41
CA LYS A 323 -6.01 11.67 -20.97
C LYS A 323 -7.23 10.77 -21.20
N TYR A 324 -8.44 11.32 -21.10
CA TYR A 324 -9.71 10.59 -21.33
C TYR A 324 -10.09 10.51 -22.81
N LEU A 325 -9.74 11.52 -23.61
CA LEU A 325 -10.11 11.61 -25.04
C LEU A 325 -9.22 10.78 -25.98
N CYS A 326 -8.31 9.97 -25.42
CA CYS A 326 -7.41 9.14 -26.22
C CYS A 326 -8.17 8.01 -26.95
N ALA A 327 -8.05 7.98 -28.28
CA ALA A 327 -8.60 6.90 -29.11
C ALA A 327 -7.86 5.57 -28.85
N SER A 328 -8.59 4.44 -28.88
CA SER A 328 -7.94 3.12 -28.81
C SER A 328 -7.58 2.73 -30.24
N PRO A 329 -6.29 2.62 -30.61
CA PRO A 329 -5.91 2.19 -31.96
C PRO A 329 -6.16 0.69 -32.18
N GLY A 330 -6.78 -0.02 -31.23
CA GLY A 330 -6.81 -1.47 -31.21
C GLY A 330 -5.51 -2.05 -30.64
N TYR A 331 -5.52 -3.36 -30.39
CA TYR A 331 -4.52 -4.04 -29.58
C TYR A 331 -3.57 -4.90 -30.42
N GLU A 332 -3.01 -4.30 -31.48
CA GLU A 332 -2.23 -5.02 -32.52
C GLU A 332 -0.91 -5.59 -31.99
N SER A 333 -0.31 -4.92 -30.99
CA SER A 333 0.98 -5.32 -30.42
C SER A 333 0.95 -6.65 -29.70
N LEU A 334 -0.23 -7.14 -29.31
CA LEU A 334 -0.39 -8.43 -28.65
C LEU A 334 0.11 -9.61 -29.49
N SER A 335 0.06 -9.48 -30.82
CA SER A 335 0.48 -10.50 -31.77
C SER A 335 1.96 -10.90 -31.66
N PHE A 336 2.84 -9.98 -31.24
CA PHE A 336 4.28 -10.24 -31.08
C PHE A 336 4.70 -10.44 -29.62
N ILE A 337 3.76 -10.56 -28.68
CA ILE A 337 4.05 -10.91 -27.29
C ILE A 337 4.05 -12.43 -27.17
N PRO A 338 5.12 -13.08 -26.69
CA PRO A 338 5.17 -14.53 -26.64
C PRO A 338 4.27 -15.11 -25.54
N ASN A 339 3.77 -16.32 -25.78
CA ASN A 339 2.85 -17.03 -24.88
C ASN A 339 3.43 -17.36 -23.50
N ASN A 340 4.75 -17.31 -23.34
CA ASN A 340 5.47 -17.55 -22.10
C ASN A 340 5.86 -16.25 -21.36
N ALA A 341 5.29 -15.11 -21.74
CA ALA A 341 5.50 -13.86 -21.01
C ALA A 341 5.07 -13.99 -19.54
N LEU A 342 6.00 -13.76 -18.62
CA LEU A 342 5.77 -13.72 -17.18
C LEU A 342 5.11 -12.41 -16.77
N THR A 343 5.46 -11.32 -17.44
CA THR A 343 4.83 -10.01 -17.29
C THR A 343 4.65 -9.39 -18.64
N PHE A 344 3.56 -8.66 -18.81
CA PHE A 344 3.29 -7.88 -19.99
C PHE A 344 2.56 -6.59 -19.57
N PHE A 345 2.91 -5.48 -20.18
CA PHE A 345 2.19 -4.22 -20.03
C PHE A 345 2.04 -3.55 -21.38
N TRP A 346 0.91 -2.87 -21.54
CA TRP A 346 0.59 -2.09 -22.73
C TRP A 346 -0.30 -0.92 -22.36
N ASN A 347 -0.10 0.21 -23.03
CA ASN A 347 -0.91 1.41 -22.86
C ASN A 347 -0.91 2.20 -24.17
N SER A 348 -2.09 2.53 -24.70
CA SER A 348 -2.28 3.28 -25.94
C SER A 348 -2.34 4.81 -25.76
N CYS A 349 -2.32 5.28 -24.51
CA CYS A 349 -2.66 6.64 -24.13
C CYS A 349 -1.57 7.35 -23.33
N ILE A 350 -0.31 6.92 -23.49
CA ILE A 350 0.81 7.60 -22.82
C ILE A 350 1.27 8.77 -23.68
N ASP A 351 1.15 9.98 -23.15
CA ASP A 351 1.89 11.12 -23.68
C ASP A 351 3.34 11.03 -23.20
N LEU A 352 4.19 10.45 -24.05
CA LEU A 352 5.62 10.29 -23.77
C LEU A 352 6.34 11.63 -23.59
N ARG A 353 5.85 12.72 -24.18
CA ARG A 353 6.44 14.05 -24.01
C ARG A 353 6.11 14.59 -22.62
N GLU A 354 4.85 14.54 -22.21
CA GLU A 354 4.44 14.95 -20.86
C GLU A 354 5.18 14.12 -19.80
N ALA A 355 5.24 12.79 -19.97
CA ALA A 355 5.98 11.91 -19.06
C ALA A 355 7.48 12.27 -18.98
N PHE A 356 8.10 12.57 -20.12
CA PHE A 356 9.51 13.00 -20.17
C PHE A 356 9.72 14.36 -19.49
N GLU A 357 8.84 15.32 -19.70
CA GLU A 357 8.89 16.64 -19.05
C GLU A 357 8.70 16.54 -17.54
N GLN A 358 7.77 15.71 -17.06
CA GLN A 358 7.60 15.43 -15.64
C GLN A 358 8.88 14.86 -15.03
N VAL A 359 9.50 13.85 -15.65
CA VAL A 359 10.77 13.27 -15.17
C VAL A 359 11.91 14.30 -15.11
N ASN A 360 11.93 15.26 -16.04
CA ASN A 360 12.93 16.34 -16.05
C ASN A 360 12.68 17.42 -15.00
N ASN A 361 11.41 17.65 -14.68
CA ASN A 361 11.01 18.73 -13.78
C ASN A 361 10.96 18.32 -12.30
N VAL A 362 11.06 17.03 -11.97
CA VAL A 362 11.15 16.57 -10.57
C VAL A 362 12.47 17.09 -9.96
N PRO A 363 12.42 18.04 -9.01
CA PRO A 363 13.62 18.53 -8.34
C PRO A 363 14.27 17.37 -7.60
N SER A 364 15.60 17.26 -7.64
CA SER A 364 16.33 16.21 -6.92
C SER A 364 16.24 16.44 -5.41
N GLN A 365 15.10 16.13 -4.81
CA GLN A 365 14.88 16.23 -3.37
C GLN A 365 15.37 14.95 -2.70
N GLY A 366 16.44 15.07 -1.92
CA GLY A 366 16.63 14.33 -0.67
C GLY A 366 17.06 12.86 -0.72
N SER A 367 16.96 12.12 -1.82
CA SER A 367 17.46 10.74 -1.85
C SER A 367 18.89 10.67 -2.39
N GLY A 368 19.86 10.39 -1.52
CA GLY A 368 21.30 10.28 -1.86
C GLY A 368 21.66 9.23 -2.93
N LEU A 369 20.68 8.52 -3.48
CA LEU A 369 20.82 7.59 -4.60
C LEU A 369 20.50 8.21 -5.97
N VAL A 370 19.95 9.43 -6.00
CA VAL A 370 19.56 10.06 -7.27
C VAL A 370 20.06 11.51 -7.36
N SER A 371 21.36 11.60 -7.62
CA SER A 371 22.04 12.84 -7.98
C SER A 371 21.44 13.46 -9.26
N ASN A 372 21.18 14.77 -9.19
CA ASN A 372 20.96 15.75 -10.26
C ASN A 372 20.54 15.16 -11.63
N HIS A 373 19.22 14.99 -11.84
CA HIS A 373 18.67 14.46 -13.09
C HIS A 373 18.78 15.42 -14.27
N SER A 374 18.84 16.72 -14.01
CA SER A 374 18.79 17.80 -15.01
C SER A 374 19.92 17.77 -16.04
N GLY A 375 20.96 16.94 -15.87
CA GLY A 375 22.03 16.75 -16.85
C GLY A 375 22.17 15.35 -17.45
N ARG A 376 21.26 14.39 -17.17
CA ARG A 376 21.38 13.01 -17.70
C ARG A 376 21.11 12.96 -19.20
N PHE A 377 20.09 13.69 -19.66
CA PHE A 377 19.75 13.74 -21.08
C PHE A 377 20.75 14.56 -21.89
N ASP A 378 21.33 15.60 -21.28
CA ASP A 378 22.46 16.31 -21.89
C ASP A 378 23.67 15.39 -22.10
N LYS A 379 23.94 14.46 -21.17
CA LYS A 379 24.98 13.44 -21.38
C LYS A 379 24.64 12.52 -22.54
N ILE A 380 23.39 12.08 -22.66
CA ILE A 380 22.97 11.25 -23.80
C ILE A 380 23.15 12.03 -25.10
N LYS A 381 22.69 13.29 -25.15
CA LYS A 381 22.88 14.18 -26.29
C LYS A 381 24.36 14.41 -26.63
N ASN A 382 25.20 14.64 -25.64
CA ASN A 382 26.64 14.84 -25.84
C ASN A 382 27.34 13.56 -26.31
N LEU A 383 26.87 12.37 -25.90
CA LEU A 383 27.44 11.08 -26.29
C LEU A 383 26.94 10.59 -27.67
N THR A 384 25.68 10.83 -27.99
CA THR A 384 24.99 10.27 -29.17
C THR A 384 24.76 11.29 -30.27
N GLY A 385 24.81 12.57 -29.96
CA GLY A 385 24.33 13.65 -30.84
C GLY A 385 22.81 13.78 -30.90
N ILE A 386 22.06 12.95 -30.15
CA ILE A 386 20.59 12.88 -30.20
C ILE A 386 19.97 13.68 -29.07
N ASP A 387 19.17 14.67 -29.41
CA ASP A 387 18.30 15.38 -28.48
C ASP A 387 16.98 14.60 -28.34
N ILE A 388 16.76 13.93 -27.21
CA ILE A 388 15.57 13.09 -27.03
C ILE A 388 14.27 13.87 -27.26
N GLN A 389 14.17 15.10 -26.76
CA GLN A 389 12.95 15.89 -26.86
C GLN A 389 12.69 16.38 -28.28
N LYS A 390 13.74 16.76 -29.01
CA LYS A 390 13.62 17.34 -30.35
C LYS A 390 13.65 16.31 -31.48
N ASP A 391 14.48 15.27 -31.33
CA ASP A 391 14.76 14.31 -32.40
C ASP A 391 13.97 13.01 -32.23
N LEU A 392 13.77 12.53 -30.99
CA LEU A 392 13.08 11.26 -30.74
C LEU A 392 11.58 11.45 -30.53
N MET A 393 11.17 12.24 -29.53
CA MET A 393 9.76 12.37 -29.10
C MET A 393 8.77 12.72 -30.22
N PRO A 394 9.06 13.63 -31.18
CA PRO A 394 8.10 13.98 -32.23
C PRO A 394 7.78 12.81 -33.18
N ASN A 395 8.65 11.82 -33.24
CA ASN A 395 8.53 10.66 -34.12
C ASN A 395 7.84 9.47 -33.43
N LEU A 396 7.52 9.56 -32.14
CA LEU A 396 6.87 8.49 -31.36
C LEU A 396 5.35 8.65 -31.31
N GLY A 397 4.68 7.50 -31.27
CA GLY A 397 3.26 7.31 -31.03
C GLY A 397 2.89 7.40 -29.56
N ASN A 398 1.63 7.08 -29.28
CA ASN A 398 1.08 7.07 -27.91
C ASN A 398 1.00 5.63 -27.35
N GLU A 399 1.18 4.64 -28.22
CA GLU A 399 1.18 3.23 -27.84
C GLU A 399 2.57 2.79 -27.39
N VAL A 400 2.65 2.30 -26.16
CA VAL A 400 3.86 1.74 -25.56
C VAL A 400 3.55 0.46 -24.81
N GLY A 401 4.55 -0.39 -24.69
CA GLY A 401 4.43 -1.57 -23.87
C GLY A 401 5.75 -2.31 -23.72
N GLY A 402 5.66 -3.49 -23.15
CA GLY A 402 6.78 -4.37 -23.00
C GLY A 402 6.41 -5.64 -22.28
N TYR A 403 7.33 -6.59 -22.31
CA TYR A 403 7.15 -7.86 -21.63
C TYR A 403 8.47 -8.39 -21.08
N MET A 404 8.33 -9.35 -20.15
CA MET A 404 9.43 -10.12 -19.58
C MET A 404 9.11 -11.61 -19.66
N THR A 405 10.06 -12.42 -20.14
CA THR A 405 9.91 -13.88 -20.24
C THR A 405 10.72 -14.65 -19.21
N ASN A 406 11.80 -14.05 -18.69
CA ASN A 406 12.74 -14.76 -17.82
C ASN A 406 13.64 -13.80 -17.03
N ILE A 407 14.40 -14.35 -16.07
CA ILE A 407 15.53 -13.69 -15.42
C ILE A 407 16.70 -14.68 -15.41
N HIS A 408 17.79 -14.32 -16.09
CA HIS A 408 19.02 -15.10 -16.14
C HIS A 408 19.87 -14.88 -14.89
N GLN A 409 20.36 -15.97 -14.31
CA GLN A 409 21.26 -15.91 -13.17
C GLN A 409 22.71 -15.89 -13.64
N MET A 410 23.35 -14.73 -13.57
CA MET A 410 24.81 -14.57 -13.71
C MET A 410 25.40 -14.07 -12.38
N ILE A 411 26.49 -13.28 -12.43
CA ILE A 411 27.05 -12.59 -11.26
C ILE A 411 26.02 -11.63 -10.64
N PHE A 412 25.12 -11.11 -11.47
CA PHE A 412 23.91 -10.39 -11.10
C PHE A 412 22.74 -10.89 -11.96
N PRO A 413 21.50 -10.84 -11.46
CA PRO A 413 20.34 -11.26 -12.22
C PRO A 413 20.04 -10.30 -13.37
N ILE A 414 19.79 -10.85 -14.56
CA ILE A 414 19.49 -10.06 -15.77
C ILE A 414 18.12 -10.46 -16.31
N PRO A 415 17.12 -9.56 -16.31
CA PRO A 415 15.82 -9.88 -16.86
C PRO A 415 15.88 -9.92 -18.38
N GLU A 416 15.10 -10.81 -18.99
CA GLU A 416 14.82 -10.80 -20.43
C GLU A 416 13.70 -9.80 -20.69
N LEU A 417 14.06 -8.54 -20.95
CA LEU A 417 13.11 -7.46 -21.19
C LEU A 417 13.09 -7.06 -22.66
N LEU A 418 11.87 -6.81 -23.14
CA LEU A 418 11.60 -6.16 -24.42
C LEU A 418 10.58 -5.06 -24.20
N PHE A 419 10.88 -3.89 -24.76
CA PHE A 419 10.02 -2.73 -24.80
C PHE A 419 9.67 -2.41 -26.24
N PHE A 420 8.48 -1.88 -26.45
CA PHE A 420 8.07 -1.38 -27.75
C PHE A 420 7.38 -0.03 -27.62
N VAL A 421 7.54 0.78 -28.65
CA VAL A 421 6.89 2.07 -28.78
C VAL A 421 6.45 2.26 -30.22
N GLU A 422 5.24 2.75 -30.40
CA GLU A 422 4.72 3.12 -31.71
C GLU A 422 5.56 4.25 -32.32
N VAL A 423 5.71 4.20 -33.64
CA VAL A 423 6.52 5.14 -34.41
C VAL A 423 5.67 5.76 -35.50
N LYS A 424 5.51 7.09 -35.44
CA LYS A 424 4.81 7.89 -36.45
C LYS A 424 5.63 8.04 -37.73
N ASN A 425 6.95 8.18 -37.60
CA ASN A 425 7.87 8.33 -38.73
C ASN A 425 9.02 7.33 -38.64
N GLN A 426 8.83 6.18 -39.30
CA GLN A 426 9.81 5.08 -39.26
C GLN A 426 11.15 5.46 -39.89
N GLU A 427 11.13 6.27 -40.95
CA GLU A 427 12.36 6.69 -41.63
C GLU A 427 13.20 7.58 -40.72
N ALA A 428 12.58 8.56 -40.06
CA ALA A 428 13.25 9.41 -39.08
C ALA A 428 13.86 8.59 -37.93
N ILE A 429 13.11 7.63 -37.38
CA ILE A 429 13.63 6.73 -36.33
C ILE A 429 14.77 5.86 -36.86
N ARG A 430 14.68 5.29 -38.06
CA ARG A 430 15.77 4.50 -38.66
C ARG A 430 17.03 5.35 -38.84
N ASN A 431 16.89 6.58 -39.33
CA ASN A 431 18.01 7.51 -39.50
C ASN A 431 18.61 7.87 -38.14
N LEU A 432 17.78 8.15 -37.13
CA LEU A 432 18.20 8.43 -35.76
C LEU A 432 18.96 7.25 -35.14
N MET A 433 18.44 6.04 -35.27
CA MET A 433 19.07 4.84 -34.73
C MET A 433 20.33 4.45 -35.51
N SER A 434 20.45 4.87 -36.78
CA SER A 434 21.66 4.67 -37.58
C SER A 434 22.83 5.53 -37.13
N SER A 435 22.59 6.69 -36.49
CA SER A 435 23.65 7.58 -35.98
C SER A 435 24.27 7.07 -34.67
N LEU A 436 23.60 6.15 -33.97
CA LEU A 436 24.10 5.48 -32.76
C LEU A 436 25.31 4.54 -33.00
N THR A 437 25.87 4.49 -34.21
CA THR A 437 27.00 3.62 -34.58
C THR A 437 28.34 4.02 -34.00
N ASN A 438 28.48 5.25 -33.49
CA ASN A 438 29.78 5.84 -33.18
C ASN A 438 30.24 5.59 -31.74
N PHE A 439 29.70 4.58 -31.04
CA PHE A 439 30.19 4.23 -29.71
C PHE A 439 31.55 3.51 -29.79
N PRO A 440 32.64 4.08 -29.25
CA PRO A 440 34.00 3.58 -29.47
C PRO A 440 34.28 2.20 -28.86
N PHE A 441 33.40 1.69 -27.99
CA PHE A 441 33.60 0.45 -27.24
C PHE A 441 32.65 -0.68 -27.62
N VAL A 442 31.74 -0.49 -28.58
CA VAL A 442 30.69 -1.46 -28.88
C VAL A 442 30.48 -1.57 -30.39
N GLN A 443 30.76 -2.76 -30.96
CA GLN A 443 30.57 -3.01 -32.38
C GLN A 443 29.08 -3.31 -32.67
N ARG A 444 28.45 -2.47 -33.48
CA ARG A 444 27.12 -2.75 -34.02
C ARG A 444 27.21 -3.91 -35.01
N GLN A 445 26.28 -4.86 -34.88
CA GLN A 445 26.05 -5.94 -35.82
C GLN A 445 24.61 -5.88 -36.34
N GLN A 446 24.40 -6.47 -37.50
CA GLN A 446 23.10 -6.60 -38.14
C GLN A 446 22.91 -8.04 -38.57
N GLU A 447 21.71 -8.55 -38.38
CA GLU A 447 21.25 -9.80 -38.95
C GLU A 447 19.84 -9.62 -39.54
N GLU A 448 19.54 -10.35 -40.59
CA GLU A 448 18.19 -10.45 -41.13
C GLU A 448 17.54 -11.73 -40.61
N TYR A 449 16.42 -11.59 -39.91
CA TYR A 449 15.66 -12.71 -39.36
C TYR A 449 14.22 -12.62 -39.85
N LYS A 450 13.77 -13.59 -40.67
CA LYS A 450 12.43 -13.61 -41.28
C LYS A 450 12.05 -12.28 -41.95
N ASN A 451 12.94 -11.75 -42.79
CA ASN A 451 12.79 -10.47 -43.50
C ASN A 451 12.73 -9.22 -42.61
N ILE A 452 13.07 -9.34 -41.32
CA ILE A 452 13.17 -8.22 -40.39
C ILE A 452 14.65 -8.02 -40.03
N ASN A 453 15.14 -6.81 -40.25
CA ASN A 453 16.50 -6.44 -39.90
C ASN A 453 16.60 -6.17 -38.40
N ILE A 454 17.39 -6.98 -37.70
CA ILE A 454 17.71 -6.81 -36.29
C ILE A 454 19.09 -6.16 -36.19
N GLN A 455 19.15 -5.03 -35.51
CA GLN A 455 20.41 -4.35 -35.17
C GLN A 455 20.72 -4.66 -33.72
N TYR A 456 21.92 -5.11 -33.42
CA TYR A 456 22.32 -5.44 -32.05
C TYR A 456 23.77 -5.13 -31.77
N PHE A 457 24.10 -5.07 -30.49
CA PHE A 457 25.40 -4.67 -30.00
C PHE A 457 26.02 -5.83 -29.22
N ASN A 458 27.20 -6.30 -29.64
CA ASN A 458 27.91 -7.32 -28.86
C ASN A 458 28.53 -6.72 -27.62
N THR A 459 28.32 -7.36 -26.48
CA THR A 459 28.94 -6.98 -25.21
C THR A 459 29.86 -8.10 -24.70
N PRO A 460 30.77 -7.81 -23.74
CA PRO A 460 31.56 -8.85 -23.09
C PRO A 460 30.73 -9.87 -22.30
N PHE A 461 29.43 -9.62 -22.07
CA PHE A 461 28.54 -10.45 -21.27
C PHE A 461 27.81 -11.52 -22.09
N THR A 462 28.48 -12.06 -23.12
CA THR A 462 28.00 -13.17 -23.97
C THR A 462 26.67 -12.86 -24.68
N ASP A 463 25.92 -13.89 -25.05
CA ASP A 463 24.61 -13.82 -25.72
C ASP A 463 23.47 -13.36 -24.79
N VAL A 464 23.73 -13.26 -23.48
CA VAL A 464 22.75 -12.82 -22.47
C VAL A 464 22.47 -11.31 -22.56
N ILE A 465 23.49 -10.49 -22.85
CA ILE A 465 23.34 -9.04 -23.03
C ILE A 465 23.83 -8.67 -24.43
N GLN A 466 22.90 -8.60 -25.37
CA GLN A 466 23.12 -8.14 -26.72
C GLN A 466 22.05 -7.10 -27.07
N PRO A 467 22.10 -5.90 -26.47
CA PRO A 467 21.05 -4.92 -26.62
C PRO A 467 20.82 -4.68 -28.10
N GLY A 468 19.56 -4.69 -28.50
CA GLY A 468 19.21 -4.62 -29.91
C GLY A 468 17.87 -3.96 -30.12
N TYR A 469 17.62 -3.63 -31.39
CA TYR A 469 16.35 -3.08 -31.82
C TYR A 469 15.97 -3.58 -33.21
N ALA A 470 14.66 -3.54 -33.49
CA ALA A 470 14.10 -3.80 -34.80
C ALA A 470 12.82 -2.98 -35.01
N MET A 471 12.44 -2.78 -36.27
CA MET A 471 11.13 -2.25 -36.63
C MET A 471 10.21 -3.42 -36.96
N ILE A 472 9.13 -3.59 -36.20
CA ILE A 472 8.06 -4.56 -36.50
C ILE A 472 6.77 -3.76 -36.70
N ASP A 473 6.23 -3.79 -37.92
CA ASP A 473 5.10 -2.94 -38.32
C ASP A 473 5.35 -1.47 -37.97
N LYS A 474 4.46 -0.85 -37.20
CA LYS A 474 4.57 0.53 -36.72
C LYS A 474 5.36 0.67 -35.42
N PHE A 475 5.96 -0.40 -34.89
CA PHE A 475 6.63 -0.37 -33.58
C PHE A 475 8.16 -0.42 -33.72
N LEU A 476 8.83 0.44 -32.96
CA LEU A 476 10.23 0.26 -32.60
C LEU A 476 10.28 -0.67 -31.39
N ILE A 477 10.91 -1.82 -31.56
CA ILE A 477 11.14 -2.80 -30.51
C ILE A 477 12.59 -2.69 -30.04
N ILE A 478 12.80 -2.64 -28.73
CA ILE A 478 14.11 -2.56 -28.09
C ILE A 478 14.18 -3.65 -27.03
N ALA A 479 15.24 -4.45 -27.05
CA ALA A 479 15.41 -5.54 -26.09
C ALA A 479 16.83 -5.63 -25.54
N LEU A 480 16.98 -6.29 -24.38
CA LEU A 480 18.29 -6.52 -23.76
C LEU A 480 19.14 -7.57 -24.49
N ASN A 481 18.51 -8.43 -25.30
CA ASN A 481 19.18 -9.36 -26.18
C ASN A 481 18.41 -9.52 -27.51
N ARG A 482 19.12 -9.83 -28.60
CA ARG A 482 18.50 -10.03 -29.93
C ARG A 482 17.52 -11.20 -29.98
N ARG A 483 17.71 -12.23 -29.13
CA ARG A 483 16.84 -13.41 -29.08
C ARG A 483 15.42 -13.06 -28.64
N MET A 484 15.25 -12.04 -27.81
CA MET A 484 13.93 -11.51 -27.45
C MET A 484 13.21 -10.92 -28.66
N ILE A 485 13.93 -10.23 -29.54
CA ILE A 485 13.36 -9.68 -30.78
C ILE A 485 12.99 -10.82 -31.73
N GLN A 486 13.85 -11.83 -31.89
CA GLN A 486 13.53 -13.04 -32.67
C GLN A 486 12.28 -13.74 -32.13
N THR A 487 12.16 -13.87 -30.80
CA THR A 487 10.99 -14.44 -30.13
C THR A 487 9.72 -13.65 -30.43
N ALA A 488 9.80 -12.31 -30.43
CA ALA A 488 8.66 -11.46 -30.77
C ALA A 488 8.23 -11.66 -32.25
N ILE A 489 9.20 -11.75 -33.17
CA ILE A 489 8.95 -12.05 -34.58
C ILE A 489 8.30 -13.44 -34.73
N ASP A 490 8.78 -14.44 -33.99
CA ASP A 490 8.24 -15.80 -34.03
C ASP A 490 6.81 -15.89 -33.49
N ALA A 491 6.51 -15.17 -32.41
CA ALA A 491 5.16 -15.08 -31.85
C ALA A 491 4.18 -14.51 -32.89
N ARG A 492 4.58 -13.44 -33.59
CA ARG A 492 3.80 -12.78 -34.64
C ARG A 492 3.52 -13.69 -35.82
N GLU A 493 4.55 -14.34 -36.37
CA GLU A 493 4.45 -15.14 -37.59
C GLU A 493 3.68 -16.46 -37.35
N SER A 494 3.84 -17.06 -36.18
CA SER A 494 3.18 -18.34 -35.87
C SER A 494 1.74 -18.19 -35.41
N GLY A 495 1.39 -17.08 -34.74
CA GLY A 495 0.12 -16.89 -34.04
C GLY A 495 -0.06 -17.80 -32.82
N GLU A 496 0.28 -19.09 -32.92
CA GLU A 496 0.28 -20.07 -31.82
C GLU A 496 1.29 -19.74 -30.72
N GLY A 497 2.34 -19.00 -31.06
CA GLY A 497 3.34 -18.52 -30.12
C GLY A 497 2.96 -17.25 -29.36
N SER A 498 1.80 -16.63 -29.62
CA SER A 498 1.44 -15.33 -29.04
C SER A 498 0.73 -15.44 -27.68
N LEU A 499 0.73 -14.35 -26.90
CA LEU A 499 0.08 -14.26 -25.59
C LEU A 499 -1.43 -14.50 -25.68
N GLU A 500 -2.07 -14.20 -26.82
CA GLU A 500 -3.49 -14.51 -27.07
C GLU A 500 -3.82 -16.00 -26.90
N LYS A 501 -2.83 -16.86 -27.14
CA LYS A 501 -2.98 -18.31 -27.06
C LYS A 501 -2.60 -18.88 -25.70
N ASN A 502 -2.07 -18.06 -24.79
CA ASN A 502 -1.84 -18.47 -23.42
C ASN A 502 -3.21 -18.70 -22.73
N PRO A 503 -3.49 -19.90 -22.18
CA PRO A 503 -4.81 -20.23 -21.65
C PRO A 503 -5.22 -19.37 -20.45
N ASP A 504 -4.27 -19.02 -19.57
CA ASP A 504 -4.55 -18.18 -18.40
C ASP A 504 -4.84 -16.73 -18.84
N TYR A 505 -4.13 -16.22 -19.85
CA TYR A 505 -4.43 -14.90 -20.43
C TYR A 505 -5.76 -14.91 -21.19
N ALA A 506 -6.02 -15.92 -22.01
CA ALA A 506 -7.25 -16.04 -22.81
C ALA A 506 -8.51 -16.11 -21.92
N GLU A 507 -8.45 -16.84 -20.80
CA GLU A 507 -9.59 -16.93 -19.87
C GLU A 507 -9.91 -15.58 -19.20
N VAL A 508 -8.89 -14.77 -18.92
CA VAL A 508 -9.05 -13.45 -18.32
C VAL A 508 -9.44 -12.39 -19.35
N SER A 509 -8.77 -12.34 -20.50
CA SER A 509 -9.05 -11.39 -21.58
C SER A 509 -10.44 -11.59 -22.20
N ALA A 510 -11.01 -12.80 -22.14
CA ALA A 510 -12.40 -13.04 -22.51
C ALA A 510 -13.42 -12.28 -21.62
N ARG A 511 -12.99 -11.75 -20.47
CA ARG A 511 -13.82 -10.93 -19.57
C ARG A 511 -13.60 -9.43 -19.76
N PHE A 512 -12.65 -9.04 -20.60
CA PHE A 512 -12.37 -7.64 -20.87
C PHE A 512 -13.60 -6.95 -21.46
N SER A 513 -13.75 -5.67 -21.11
CA SER A 513 -14.94 -4.90 -21.45
C SER A 513 -14.57 -3.72 -22.34
N GLY A 514 -15.31 -3.55 -23.44
CA GLY A 514 -15.19 -2.37 -24.30
C GLY A 514 -13.84 -2.18 -24.99
N GLU A 515 -13.52 -0.91 -25.28
CA GLU A 515 -12.25 -0.52 -25.89
C GLU A 515 -11.16 -0.34 -24.83
N VAL A 516 -10.33 -1.36 -24.69
CA VAL A 516 -9.21 -1.34 -23.74
C VAL A 516 -8.16 -0.31 -24.17
N LYS A 517 -7.63 0.44 -23.19
CA LYS A 517 -6.62 1.50 -23.36
C LYS A 517 -5.30 1.16 -22.67
N ALA A 518 -5.35 0.31 -21.66
CA ALA A 518 -4.16 -0.28 -21.06
C ALA A 518 -4.44 -1.70 -20.57
N VAL A 519 -3.44 -2.56 -20.65
CA VAL A 519 -3.47 -3.92 -20.13
C VAL A 519 -2.20 -4.15 -19.34
N GLN A 520 -2.32 -4.79 -18.19
CA GLN A 520 -1.20 -5.41 -17.51
C GLN A 520 -1.53 -6.87 -17.27
N TYR A 521 -0.56 -7.75 -17.46
CA TYR A 521 -0.67 -9.18 -17.23
C TYR A 521 0.56 -9.66 -16.47
N PHE A 522 0.33 -10.53 -15.50
CA PHE A 522 1.36 -11.15 -14.69
C PHE A 522 1.04 -12.64 -14.54
N GLN A 523 2.09 -13.47 -14.55
CA GLN A 523 2.07 -14.85 -14.08
C GLN A 523 2.80 -14.91 -12.73
N PRO A 524 2.11 -14.67 -11.59
CA PRO A 524 2.78 -14.45 -10.31
C PRO A 524 3.68 -15.61 -9.91
N LYS A 525 3.24 -16.86 -10.11
CA LYS A 525 4.04 -18.05 -9.83
C LYS A 525 5.37 -18.03 -10.59
N GLY A 526 5.32 -17.93 -11.92
CA GLY A 526 6.52 -17.92 -12.77
C GLY A 526 7.42 -16.73 -12.47
N LEU A 527 6.84 -15.53 -12.32
CA LEU A 527 7.57 -14.32 -11.96
C LEU A 527 8.31 -14.46 -10.63
N ILE A 528 7.63 -14.96 -9.59
CA ILE A 528 8.21 -15.11 -8.26
C ILE A 528 9.29 -16.20 -8.23
N GLU A 529 9.12 -17.30 -8.98
CA GLU A 529 10.17 -18.31 -9.11
C GLU A 529 11.45 -17.69 -9.69
N LYS A 530 11.32 -16.82 -10.70
CA LYS A 530 12.47 -16.08 -11.25
C LYS A 530 13.02 -15.01 -10.30
N LEU A 531 12.15 -14.21 -9.68
CA LEU A 531 12.55 -13.20 -8.68
C LEU A 531 13.17 -13.80 -7.43
N GLY A 532 12.87 -15.07 -7.10
CA GLY A 532 13.54 -15.81 -6.04
C GLY A 532 15.06 -15.81 -6.20
N THR A 533 15.57 -15.84 -7.44
CA THR A 533 17.01 -15.73 -7.73
C THR A 533 17.55 -14.34 -7.38
N VAL A 534 16.80 -13.27 -7.68
CA VAL A 534 17.13 -11.89 -7.35
C VAL A 534 17.16 -11.69 -5.84
N PHE A 535 16.11 -12.15 -5.16
CA PHE A 535 16.01 -12.06 -3.71
C PHE A 535 17.11 -12.86 -3.01
N GLY A 536 17.44 -14.05 -3.52
CA GLY A 536 18.57 -14.85 -3.00
C GLY A 536 19.92 -14.17 -3.20
N TRP A 537 20.13 -13.48 -4.33
CA TRP A 537 21.34 -12.68 -4.56
C TRP A 537 21.44 -11.48 -3.61
N LEU A 538 20.34 -10.73 -3.44
CA LEU A 538 20.27 -9.62 -2.48
C LEU A 538 20.49 -10.09 -1.03
N ASP A 539 19.91 -11.23 -0.66
CA ASP A 539 20.07 -11.78 0.69
C ASP A 539 21.51 -12.18 0.97
N LYS A 540 22.19 -12.83 0.01
CA LYS A 540 23.62 -13.14 0.15
C LYS A 540 24.44 -11.88 0.38
N LYS A 541 24.17 -10.80 -0.35
CA LYS A 541 24.85 -9.51 -0.14
C LYS A 541 24.58 -8.93 1.24
N LYS A 542 23.32 -8.96 1.71
CA LYS A 542 22.94 -8.47 3.05
C LYS A 542 23.50 -9.33 4.18
N ILE A 543 23.59 -10.65 4.01
CA ILE A 543 24.21 -11.56 4.98
C ILE A 543 25.70 -11.24 5.12
N VAL A 544 26.41 -11.11 4.00
CA VAL A 544 27.83 -10.71 4.02
C VAL A 544 27.99 -9.32 4.64
N GLU A 545 27.09 -8.38 4.36
CA GLU A 545 27.11 -7.06 5.01
C GLU A 545 26.88 -7.14 6.53
N LEU A 546 25.94 -7.98 6.98
CA LEU A 546 25.66 -8.20 8.40
C LEU A 546 26.85 -8.86 9.11
N GLU A 547 27.48 -9.86 8.49
CA GLU A 547 28.70 -10.51 8.98
C GLU A 547 29.84 -9.50 9.10
N ASN A 548 30.10 -8.71 8.05
CA ASN A 548 31.13 -7.66 8.07
C ASN A 548 30.87 -6.60 9.15
N VAL A 549 29.60 -6.19 9.34
CA VAL A 549 29.21 -5.22 10.39
C VAL A 549 29.43 -5.83 11.79
N SER A 550 29.06 -7.09 11.97
CA SER A 550 29.23 -7.83 13.23
C SER A 550 30.72 -8.01 13.58
N ASP A 551 31.53 -8.42 12.61
CA ASP A 551 32.97 -8.63 12.79
C ASP A 551 33.67 -7.30 13.09
N PHE A 552 33.37 -6.26 12.31
CA PHE A 552 33.92 -4.92 12.54
C PHE A 552 33.51 -4.38 13.92
N LYS A 553 32.25 -4.55 14.33
CA LYS A 553 31.78 -4.17 15.68
C LYS A 553 32.54 -4.93 16.77
N SER A 554 32.79 -6.22 16.58
CA SER A 554 33.57 -7.04 17.52
C SER A 554 34.99 -6.50 17.67
N ASP A 555 35.67 -6.20 16.56
CA ASP A 555 37.02 -5.61 16.55
C ASP A 555 37.04 -4.26 17.27
N GLN A 556 36.06 -3.38 17.03
CA GLN A 556 35.95 -2.10 17.72
C GLN A 556 35.68 -2.26 19.23
N ARG A 557 34.90 -3.27 19.65
CA ARG A 557 34.70 -3.59 21.07
C ARG A 557 35.99 -4.05 21.74
N VAL A 558 36.83 -4.83 21.05
CA VAL A 558 38.15 -5.21 21.56
C VAL A 558 39.02 -3.97 21.76
N LEU A 559 39.09 -3.07 20.78
CA LEU A 559 39.83 -1.81 20.89
C LEU A 559 39.30 -0.92 22.03
N LEU A 560 37.98 -0.85 22.19
CA LEU A 560 37.34 -0.10 23.28
C LEU A 560 37.75 -0.66 24.65
N ASN A 561 37.76 -1.99 24.81
CA ASN A 561 38.19 -2.65 26.05
C ASN A 561 39.68 -2.40 26.35
N VAL A 562 40.55 -2.42 25.32
CA VAL A 562 41.96 -2.07 25.47
C VAL A 562 42.12 -0.60 25.92
N GLN A 563 41.35 0.33 25.35
CA GLN A 563 41.38 1.73 25.77
C GLN A 563 40.87 1.93 27.20
N LEU A 564 39.84 1.19 27.62
CA LEU A 564 39.38 1.20 29.01
C LEU A 564 40.49 0.78 29.98
N GLY A 565 41.21 -0.30 29.66
CA GLY A 565 42.37 -0.74 30.46
C GLY A 565 43.51 0.29 30.50
N LEU A 566 43.76 1.00 29.39
CA LEU A 566 44.76 2.07 29.35
C LEU A 566 44.35 3.26 30.22
N ILE A 567 43.09 3.69 30.15
CA ILE A 567 42.54 4.78 30.97
C ILE A 567 42.67 4.42 32.46
N GLU A 568 42.32 3.19 32.85
CA GLU A 568 42.47 2.71 34.22
C GLU A 568 43.92 2.75 34.68
N LYS A 569 44.85 2.26 33.85
CA LYS A 569 46.28 2.31 34.14
C LYS A 569 46.79 3.74 34.32
N ILE A 570 46.48 4.66 33.40
CA ILE A 570 46.89 6.07 33.48
C ILE A 570 46.29 6.73 34.73
N SER A 571 45.02 6.45 35.05
CA SER A 571 44.36 6.95 36.25
C SER A 571 45.08 6.49 37.53
N ASN A 572 45.50 5.23 37.58
CA ASN A 572 46.27 4.69 38.70
C ASN A 572 47.67 5.31 38.79
N ASP A 573 48.37 5.47 37.66
CA ASP A 573 49.67 6.16 37.60
C ASP A 573 49.56 7.60 38.12
N ILE A 574 48.55 8.36 37.70
CA ILE A 574 48.29 9.74 38.17
C ILE A 574 48.05 9.76 39.67
N LYS A 575 47.26 8.81 40.20
CA LYS A 575 46.98 8.69 41.63
C LYS A 575 48.25 8.44 42.43
N GLU A 576 49.10 7.51 41.98
CA GLU A 576 50.39 7.22 42.63
C GLU A 576 51.33 8.43 42.59
N MET A 577 51.43 9.13 41.46
CA MET A 577 52.25 10.34 41.34
C MET A 577 51.76 11.48 42.24
N ARG A 578 50.44 11.68 42.34
CA ARG A 578 49.85 12.67 43.26
C ARG A 578 50.13 12.32 44.73
N GLN A 579 50.11 11.04 45.09
CA GLN A 579 50.50 10.61 46.44
C GLN A 579 51.98 10.90 46.72
N LYS A 580 52.88 10.60 45.78
CA LYS A 580 54.31 10.94 45.89
C LYS A 580 54.52 12.46 46.02
N LEU A 581 53.76 13.23 45.26
CA LEU A 581 53.82 14.69 45.29
C LEU A 581 53.40 15.25 46.66
N ALA A 582 52.33 14.72 47.25
CA ALA A 582 51.89 15.12 48.59
C ALA A 582 52.96 14.80 49.66
N VAL A 583 53.58 13.62 49.61
CA VAL A 583 54.68 13.25 50.52
C VAL A 583 55.88 14.18 50.34
N LEU A 584 56.25 14.49 49.09
CA LEU A 584 57.37 15.38 48.79
C LEU A 584 57.10 16.82 49.25
N GLU A 585 55.86 17.31 49.14
CA GLU A 585 55.45 18.62 49.67
C GLU A 585 55.56 18.68 51.20
N GLU A 586 55.10 17.64 51.92
CA GLU A 586 55.28 17.54 53.37
C GLU A 586 56.77 17.51 53.78
N GLU A 587 57.63 16.85 52.99
CA GLU A 587 59.07 16.85 53.22
C GLU A 587 59.70 18.23 52.99
N ILE A 588 59.34 18.93 51.91
CA ILE A 588 59.82 20.30 51.63
C ILE A 588 59.44 21.23 52.79
N ASP A 589 58.20 21.18 53.25
CA ASP A 589 57.72 22.01 54.36
C ASP A 589 58.46 21.70 55.67
N ARG A 590 58.73 20.41 55.93
CA ARG A 590 59.52 19.97 57.07
C ARG A 590 60.96 20.50 57.02
N PHE A 591 61.64 20.38 55.87
CA PHE A 591 63.02 20.84 55.69
C PHE A 591 63.13 22.36 55.82
N ARG A 592 62.16 23.11 55.28
CA ARG A 592 62.03 24.55 55.49
C ARG A 592 61.91 24.91 56.96
N GLY A 593 61.10 24.16 57.71
CA GLY A 593 60.94 24.33 59.17
C GLY A 593 62.23 24.14 59.96
N PHE A 594 63.17 23.33 59.46
CA PHE A 594 64.50 23.12 60.05
C PHE A 594 65.61 24.02 59.49
N GLY A 595 65.30 24.93 58.55
CA GLY A 595 66.30 25.81 57.92
C GLY A 595 67.27 25.09 56.96
N MET A 596 66.90 23.92 56.45
CA MET A 596 67.70 23.14 55.48
C MET A 596 67.47 23.63 54.04
N ASP A 597 68.43 23.38 53.15
CA ASP A 597 68.27 23.65 51.71
C ASP A 597 67.23 22.68 51.09
N VAL A 598 66.36 23.22 50.24
CA VAL A 598 65.24 22.51 49.59
C VAL A 598 65.28 22.59 48.07
N ALA A 599 66.31 23.19 47.47
CA ALA A 599 66.39 23.40 46.02
C ALA A 599 66.22 22.11 45.21
N ASP A 600 66.91 21.04 45.59
CA ASP A 600 66.82 19.73 44.92
C ASP A 600 65.40 19.13 44.99
N LYS A 601 64.73 19.27 46.15
CA LYS A 601 63.36 18.76 46.35
C LYS A 601 62.32 19.57 45.56
N GLU A 602 62.50 20.89 45.45
CA GLU A 602 61.64 21.74 44.60
C GLU A 602 61.82 21.41 43.11
N GLN A 603 63.04 21.07 42.68
CA GLN A 603 63.27 20.60 41.32
C GLN A 603 62.60 19.24 41.06
N GLU A 604 62.71 18.29 42.00
CA GLU A 604 62.01 17.00 41.94
C GLU A 604 60.49 17.19 41.89
N ARG A 605 59.95 18.09 42.72
CA ARG A 605 58.54 18.46 42.71
C ARG A 605 58.11 19.03 41.36
N ALA A 606 58.86 19.99 40.82
CA ALA A 606 58.55 20.58 39.52
C ALA A 606 58.57 19.54 38.37
N LEU A 607 59.48 18.57 38.43
CA LEU A 607 59.51 17.45 37.48
C LEU A 607 58.27 16.56 37.64
N LEU A 608 57.89 16.22 38.87
CA LEU A 608 56.74 15.36 39.15
C LEU A 608 55.42 16.04 38.77
N VAL A 609 55.26 17.36 39.00
CA VAL A 609 54.13 18.16 38.51
C VAL A 609 54.01 18.05 36.98
N ARG A 610 55.12 18.24 36.25
CA ARG A 610 55.12 18.12 34.78
C ARG A 610 54.76 16.70 34.32
N GLN A 611 55.20 15.66 35.04
CA GLN A 611 54.82 14.28 34.74
C GLN A 611 53.32 14.04 34.96
N VAL A 612 52.75 14.55 36.04
CA VAL A 612 51.30 14.50 36.31
C VAL A 612 50.53 15.23 35.21
N ASP A 613 50.94 16.45 34.83
CA ASP A 613 50.28 17.22 33.76
C ASP A 613 50.32 16.50 32.41
N ASN A 614 51.45 15.89 32.05
CA ASN A 614 51.58 15.12 30.83
C ASN A 614 50.67 13.88 30.85
N LYS A 615 50.62 13.16 31.98
CA LYS A 615 49.74 12.00 32.15
C LYS A 615 48.26 12.38 32.14
N GLU A 616 47.90 13.54 32.68
CA GLU A 616 46.53 14.05 32.61
C GLU A 616 46.13 14.38 31.16
N LYS A 617 47.05 14.93 30.35
CA LYS A 617 46.82 15.09 28.90
C LYS A 617 46.64 13.75 28.19
N ASP A 618 47.47 12.75 28.51
CA ASP A 618 47.33 11.39 27.99
C ASP A 618 45.98 10.78 28.38
N PHE A 619 45.53 11.00 29.62
CA PHE A 619 44.23 10.56 30.13
C PHE A 619 43.06 11.19 29.35
N GLN A 620 43.09 12.50 29.10
CA GLN A 620 42.05 13.17 28.30
C GLN A 620 42.05 12.69 26.85
N SER A 621 43.23 12.50 26.25
CA SER A 621 43.37 11.94 24.89
C SER A 621 42.78 10.53 24.80
N ALA A 622 43.12 9.65 25.75
CA ALA A 622 42.56 8.30 25.83
C ALA A 622 41.04 8.31 26.02
N LYS A 623 40.50 9.24 26.83
CA LYS A 623 39.06 9.41 27.04
C LYS A 623 38.34 9.86 25.76
N MET A 624 38.92 10.78 24.98
CA MET A 624 38.36 11.18 23.69
C MET A 624 38.36 10.01 22.70
N LYS A 625 39.45 9.25 22.63
CA LYS A 625 39.53 8.05 21.78
C LYS A 625 38.48 7.01 22.16
N ARG A 626 38.21 6.83 23.46
CA ARG A 626 37.12 5.96 23.95
C ARG A 626 35.76 6.41 23.44
N LEU A 627 35.45 7.72 23.48
CA LEU A 627 34.17 8.26 23.01
C LEU A 627 33.99 8.07 21.50
N GLU A 628 35.05 8.25 20.72
CA GLU A 628 35.04 7.94 19.28
C GLU A 628 34.77 6.46 19.01
N LEU A 629 35.45 5.55 19.72
CA LEU A 629 35.24 4.12 19.56
C LEU A 629 33.82 3.70 19.96
N GLN A 630 33.28 4.28 21.04
CA GLN A 630 31.91 4.03 21.48
C GLN A 630 30.88 4.46 20.44
N SER A 631 31.03 5.66 19.86
CA SER A 631 30.08 6.14 18.83
C SER A 631 30.12 5.28 17.57
N VAL A 632 31.29 4.74 17.20
CA VAL A 632 31.41 3.75 16.12
C VAL A 632 30.70 2.46 16.48
N VAL A 633 30.90 1.92 17.70
CA VAL A 633 30.20 0.70 18.16
C VAL A 633 28.67 0.89 18.15
N ASP A 634 28.18 2.03 18.63
CA ASP A 634 26.76 2.36 18.69
C ASP A 634 26.16 2.48 17.27
N LEU A 635 26.89 3.11 16.33
CA LEU A 635 26.49 3.19 14.93
C LEU A 635 26.37 1.79 14.29
N GLN A 636 27.35 0.92 14.53
CA GLN A 636 27.33 -0.44 13.99
C GLN A 636 26.22 -1.28 14.63
N GLU A 637 25.96 -1.10 15.92
CA GLU A 637 24.84 -1.75 16.62
C GLU A 637 23.49 -1.32 16.05
N SER A 638 23.31 -0.04 15.77
CA SER A 638 22.12 0.49 15.09
C SER A 638 21.96 -0.14 13.71
N LYS A 639 23.03 -0.19 12.91
CA LYS A 639 23.02 -0.82 11.58
C LYS A 639 22.70 -2.32 11.63
N GLU A 640 23.30 -3.05 12.57
CA GLU A 640 23.04 -4.47 12.81
C GLU A 640 21.57 -4.72 13.18
N ASN A 641 21.02 -3.89 14.08
CA ASN A 641 19.61 -3.95 14.48
C ASN A 641 18.66 -3.64 13.31
N GLN A 642 19.00 -2.67 12.46
CA GLN A 642 18.25 -2.38 11.24
C GLN A 642 18.23 -3.60 10.30
N LEU A 643 19.41 -4.18 9.99
CA LEU A 643 19.51 -5.35 9.13
C LEU A 643 18.75 -6.56 9.69
N ARG A 644 18.75 -6.76 11.02
CA ARG A 644 17.95 -7.80 11.69
C ARG A 644 16.45 -7.55 11.55
N ARG A 645 15.97 -6.32 11.75
CA ARG A 645 14.56 -5.96 11.56
C ARG A 645 14.11 -6.17 10.11
N GLU A 646 14.94 -5.76 9.14
CA GLU A 646 14.67 -5.98 7.72
C GLU A 646 14.57 -7.48 7.39
N LYS A 647 15.47 -8.30 7.94
CA LYS A 647 15.42 -9.77 7.79
C LYS A 647 14.14 -10.35 8.40
N GLN A 648 13.79 -9.96 9.62
CA GLN A 648 12.54 -10.40 10.27
C GLN A 648 11.31 -9.99 9.46
N ASN A 649 11.27 -8.76 8.95
CA ASN A 649 10.18 -8.30 8.10
C ASN A 649 10.08 -9.15 6.83
N LYS A 650 11.22 -9.50 6.23
CA LYS A 650 11.26 -10.36 5.05
C LYS A 650 10.71 -11.76 5.36
N ASP A 651 11.23 -12.38 6.42
CA ASP A 651 10.93 -13.77 6.76
C ASP A 651 9.49 -13.96 7.24
N TYR A 652 8.98 -13.03 8.04
CA TYR A 652 7.67 -13.18 8.69
C TYR A 652 6.53 -12.47 7.98
N PHE A 653 6.80 -11.49 7.10
CA PHE A 653 5.73 -10.77 6.41
C PHE A 653 5.84 -10.89 4.88
N ILE A 654 6.99 -10.53 4.30
CA ILE A 654 7.13 -10.48 2.83
C ILE A 654 7.09 -11.88 2.22
N TYR A 655 7.82 -12.87 2.74
CA TYR A 655 7.86 -14.21 2.18
C TYR A 655 6.53 -14.96 2.24
N PRO A 656 5.74 -14.89 3.33
CA PRO A 656 4.37 -15.40 3.32
C PRO A 656 3.49 -14.79 2.23
N LEU A 657 3.57 -13.48 1.99
CA LEU A 657 2.81 -12.82 0.91
C LEU A 657 3.30 -13.26 -0.47
N ILE A 658 4.62 -13.40 -0.66
CA ILE A 658 5.21 -13.95 -1.88
C ILE A 658 4.73 -15.41 -2.09
N SER A 659 4.67 -16.22 -1.03
CA SER A 659 4.12 -17.58 -1.08
C SER A 659 2.65 -17.57 -1.49
N ALA A 660 1.86 -16.66 -0.94
CA ALA A 660 0.46 -16.48 -1.30
C ALA A 660 0.29 -16.12 -2.78
N LEU A 661 1.07 -15.17 -3.30
CA LEU A 661 1.04 -14.79 -4.70
C LEU A 661 1.38 -15.95 -5.65
N ARG A 662 2.26 -16.89 -5.25
CA ARG A 662 2.55 -18.10 -6.07
C ARG A 662 1.34 -19.02 -6.27
N THR A 663 0.30 -18.87 -5.46
CA THR A 663 -0.92 -19.66 -5.62
C THR A 663 -1.82 -19.14 -6.75
N LEU A 664 -1.59 -17.91 -7.21
CA LEU A 664 -2.29 -17.31 -8.34
C LEU A 664 -1.66 -17.76 -9.66
N ARG A 665 -2.50 -18.16 -10.61
CA ARG A 665 -2.07 -18.53 -11.97
C ARG A 665 -1.78 -17.29 -12.80
N SER A 666 -2.69 -16.32 -12.75
CA SER A 666 -2.54 -15.05 -13.45
C SER A 666 -3.20 -13.92 -12.70
N VAL A 667 -2.65 -12.72 -12.89
CA VAL A 667 -3.28 -11.46 -12.53
C VAL A 667 -3.29 -10.59 -13.78
N SER A 668 -4.44 -10.02 -14.13
CA SER A 668 -4.50 -9.01 -15.18
C SER A 668 -5.23 -7.78 -14.70
N THR A 669 -4.88 -6.64 -15.30
CA THR A 669 -5.66 -5.42 -15.20
C THR A 669 -6.00 -4.94 -16.60
N GLU A 670 -7.20 -4.43 -16.78
CA GLU A 670 -7.55 -3.61 -17.95
C GLU A 670 -7.93 -2.20 -17.50
N THR A 671 -7.61 -1.22 -18.33
CA THR A 671 -8.12 0.15 -18.21
C THR A 671 -8.99 0.46 -19.39
N VAL A 672 -10.20 0.95 -19.12
CA VAL A 672 -11.18 1.38 -20.12
C VAL A 672 -11.46 2.87 -19.88
N LEU A 673 -11.47 3.65 -20.96
CA LEU A 673 -11.76 5.07 -20.92
C LEU A 673 -12.93 5.37 -21.86
N ASP A 674 -13.88 6.14 -21.35
CA ASP A 674 -15.01 6.72 -22.08
C ASP A 674 -15.14 8.21 -21.70
N GLU A 675 -15.95 8.98 -22.41
CA GLU A 675 -16.15 10.41 -22.21
C GLU A 675 -16.61 10.77 -20.79
N THR A 676 -17.27 9.83 -20.09
CA THR A 676 -17.80 10.06 -18.74
C THR A 676 -17.27 9.11 -17.68
N GLU A 677 -16.48 8.09 -18.07
CA GLU A 677 -16.06 7.00 -17.19
C GLU A 677 -14.58 6.63 -17.38
N TYR A 678 -13.89 6.43 -16.27
CA TYR A 678 -12.59 5.78 -16.18
C TYR A 678 -12.74 4.48 -15.40
N ALA A 679 -12.44 3.33 -16.00
CA ALA A 679 -12.54 2.05 -15.34
C ALA A 679 -11.19 1.33 -15.25
N ILE A 680 -10.89 0.74 -14.10
CA ILE A 680 -9.83 -0.25 -13.93
C ILE A 680 -10.48 -1.54 -13.44
N ASN A 681 -10.38 -2.61 -14.23
CA ASN A 681 -10.83 -3.92 -13.80
C ASN A 681 -9.62 -4.81 -13.53
N ILE A 682 -9.59 -5.44 -12.36
CA ILE A 682 -8.54 -6.34 -11.90
C ILE A 682 -9.11 -7.75 -11.85
N TYR A 683 -8.38 -8.70 -12.42
CA TYR A 683 -8.76 -10.09 -12.54
C TYR A 683 -7.67 -10.95 -11.91
N PHE A 684 -8.02 -11.87 -11.01
CA PHE A 684 -7.07 -12.85 -10.49
C PHE A 684 -7.69 -14.24 -10.39
N GLN A 685 -6.87 -15.25 -10.67
CA GLN A 685 -7.27 -16.64 -10.87
C GLN A 685 -6.37 -17.63 -10.12
#